data_AF-A0A7D7ZJG0-F1
#
_entry.id   AF-A0A7D7ZJG0-F1
#
_cell.length_a   1.000
_cell.length_b   1.000
_cell.length_c   1.000
_cell.angle_alpha   90.00
_cell.angle_beta   90.00
_cell.angle_gamma   90.00
#
_symmetry.space_group_name_H-M   'P 1'
#
loop_
_entity.id
_entity.type
_entity.pdbx_description
1 polymer ?
#
loop_
_entity_poly.entity_id
_entity_poly.type
_entity_poly.pdbx_seq_one_letter_code
_entity_poly.pdbx_strand_id
1 'polypeptide(L)'
;MKSYEKPTDEMVKKALAFVKKENDRQYFFTRLQNPLWVKPLKERGYFASPPPIRKLSDHSVQLPWWPELRYLKNVAKNEPEDVVEILLKIPQTNNTRICEDIIDIALELSGEHSAKLESKILEYFDTDYYIAYSNERCSNLLMHWTQENQIKVALNFTKELIKFSPDSDNERRRKKNPGYDGILEPRTMFSDFEYRQILEKGVSFLTDKEPFQVANLLIDEVDRMIEMREIYERKSYDKSRIWCATLRKEKGFYNEPKRDLVHAMTYACEKTYEQMPDSVAELDGKLREKHWRIFQRVRQHLYSFNVNEQTKPWILDFVLSHQDYGVHSYSSEFQKMIRCACEHFGYGFLPEEKRAEIFERIINGPSKKEFRDSMGDNCSEEKFIKQQKHLHKCQLTPFKNVLYGKYLTYFQSLTSSKETLLADKDYVSGRVVVGAIKDRSPKSRDELAKLSDEEILNFVNEWEDTHRDTDDWFVEINIRSLASEFQMLLEEEIIQDNSRFRFWINHREQIRRPIYVRSFIQAFQERIKSGNLEKIDQCFDLCEWVLSHESQSGEFENEKSFDTPDWSSSRFAVGDLISECLKENVKTPLSKRERLAKLLELLCTQYDWRLDEQRPVLIDGDSSLDEAINNTRCRALETLVSFGWWIRKHSGENSNVQEVTQILETRRMCAHPLTLPEYAILGSCYQNIYLLDKQWASDNKSFFFPQGNLCEFIESFGNFLDNNPWVPIVDVVRNELEFTLENLDEIKKQESKISRMLVNGLGCYLFDCYLLEECSIGSQESLLNKYYQKTEKKYWAKLFYHTGKHTGEKLDEKLKKRVVEFFDWRLTFKDQDELHEFAFWMKAECLDVEWRLKSLLSILNIVKDFEDIEFSILTESLCEMLESNPSLVVECFAGLTGAIDKTTYVRVDQARIILNAGLKDENPEVRNNAEQARENLLRRGHFDFLNMED
;
A
#
# COMPACT_ATOMS: atom_id res chain seq x y z
N MET A 1 -33.17 -18.65 41.02
CA MET A 1 -33.76 -18.51 39.67
C MET A 1 -34.68 -17.32 39.68
N LYS A 2 -34.60 -16.42 38.69
CA LYS A 2 -35.62 -15.37 38.52
C LYS A 2 -36.94 -16.08 38.17
N SER A 3 -37.99 -15.82 38.94
CA SER A 3 -39.33 -16.32 38.64
C SER A 3 -39.93 -15.44 37.55
N TYR A 4 -40.30 -16.05 36.42
CA TYR A 4 -40.94 -15.34 35.31
C TYR A 4 -42.43 -15.67 35.27
N GLU A 5 -43.27 -14.66 35.06
CA GLU A 5 -44.70 -14.85 34.87
C GLU A 5 -45.02 -15.18 33.41
N LYS A 6 -45.92 -16.16 33.19
CA LYS A 6 -46.38 -16.51 31.85
C LYS A 6 -47.23 -15.36 31.31
N PRO A 7 -46.91 -14.77 30.15
CA PRO A 7 -47.72 -13.69 29.61
C PRO A 7 -49.08 -14.21 29.16
N THR A 8 -50.16 -13.49 29.48
CA THR A 8 -51.48 -13.78 28.92
C THR A 8 -51.55 -13.31 27.46
N ASP A 9 -52.45 -13.87 26.67
CA ASP A 9 -52.63 -13.44 25.27
C ASP A 9 -52.96 -11.95 25.14
N GLU A 10 -53.69 -11.39 26.10
CA GLU A 10 -53.97 -9.95 26.17
C GLU A 10 -52.72 -9.13 26.44
N MET A 11 -51.84 -9.58 27.35
CA MET A 11 -50.55 -8.91 27.62
C MET A 11 -49.64 -8.92 26.39
N VAL A 12 -49.54 -10.06 25.69
CA VAL A 12 -48.76 -10.16 24.46
C VAL A 12 -49.32 -9.23 23.39
N LYS A 13 -50.65 -9.25 23.15
CA LYS A 13 -51.30 -8.35 22.19
C LYS A 13 -51.07 -6.89 22.54
N LYS A 14 -51.23 -6.52 23.82
CA LYS A 14 -51.05 -5.14 24.28
C LYS A 14 -49.60 -4.68 24.12
N ALA A 15 -48.62 -5.50 24.50
CA ALA A 15 -47.21 -5.15 24.36
C ALA A 15 -46.81 -5.01 22.89
N LEU A 16 -47.19 -5.96 22.04
CA LEU A 16 -46.89 -5.92 20.61
C LEU A 16 -47.60 -4.77 19.88
N ALA A 17 -48.75 -4.29 20.38
CA ALA A 17 -49.40 -3.09 19.86
C ALA A 17 -48.55 -1.81 20.03
N PHE A 18 -47.60 -1.80 20.98
CA PHE A 18 -46.62 -0.71 21.13
C PHE A 18 -45.34 -0.93 20.31
N VAL A 19 -45.12 -2.13 19.77
CA VAL A 19 -43.93 -2.50 19.00
C VAL A 19 -44.24 -2.35 17.50
N LYS A 20 -44.31 -1.10 17.01
CA LYS A 20 -44.74 -0.79 15.64
C LYS A 20 -43.59 -0.48 14.69
N LYS A 21 -42.59 0.28 15.14
CA LYS A 21 -41.44 0.70 14.34
C LYS A 21 -40.24 -0.21 14.57
N GLU A 22 -39.29 -0.18 13.65
CA GLU A 22 -38.06 -0.99 13.72
C GLU A 22 -37.27 -0.77 15.03
N ASN A 23 -37.26 0.45 15.56
CA ASN A 23 -36.55 0.74 16.82
C ASN A 23 -37.31 0.25 18.05
N ASP A 24 -38.64 0.30 18.02
CA ASP A 24 -39.47 -0.27 19.09
C ASP A 24 -39.24 -1.79 19.15
N ARG A 25 -39.15 -2.43 17.97
CA ARG A 25 -38.78 -3.86 17.83
C ARG A 25 -37.41 -4.12 18.41
N GLN A 26 -36.41 -3.33 18.02
CA GLN A 26 -35.04 -3.49 18.50
C GLN A 26 -34.94 -3.31 20.02
N TYR A 27 -35.56 -2.27 20.58
CA TYR A 27 -35.60 -2.01 22.01
C TYR A 27 -36.29 -3.14 22.78
N PHE A 28 -37.47 -3.56 22.31
CA PHE A 28 -38.27 -4.58 22.97
C PHE A 28 -37.56 -5.94 23.00
N PHE A 29 -37.16 -6.47 21.84
CA PHE A 29 -36.61 -7.83 21.76
C PHE A 29 -35.22 -7.94 22.37
N THR A 30 -34.37 -6.91 22.26
CA THR A 30 -33.03 -6.94 22.86
C THR A 30 -33.08 -6.97 24.39
N ARG A 31 -34.15 -6.42 25.00
CA ARG A 31 -34.34 -6.38 26.47
C ARG A 31 -35.28 -7.44 27.01
N LEU A 32 -36.01 -8.15 26.16
CA LEU A 32 -36.88 -9.22 26.63
C LEU A 32 -36.02 -10.38 27.15
N GLN A 33 -36.27 -10.78 28.40
CA GLN A 33 -35.52 -11.82 29.13
C GLN A 33 -36.41 -12.97 29.61
N ASN A 34 -37.73 -12.86 29.41
CA ASN A 34 -38.70 -13.85 29.89
C ASN A 34 -38.80 -15.01 28.87
N PRO A 35 -38.39 -16.25 29.22
CA PRO A 35 -38.43 -17.41 28.32
C PRO A 35 -39.86 -17.81 27.90
N LEU A 36 -40.87 -17.54 28.74
CA LEU A 36 -42.26 -17.94 28.51
C LEU A 36 -42.93 -17.17 27.36
N TRP A 37 -42.24 -16.20 26.76
CA TRP A 37 -42.69 -15.46 25.57
C TRP A 37 -42.32 -16.15 24.24
N VAL A 38 -41.44 -17.16 24.24
CA VAL A 38 -40.99 -17.85 23.01
C VAL A 38 -42.19 -18.46 22.26
N LYS A 39 -43.02 -19.27 22.93
CA LYS A 39 -44.20 -19.92 22.28
C LYS A 39 -45.22 -18.90 21.75
N PRO A 40 -45.70 -17.92 22.54
CA PRO A 40 -46.64 -16.91 22.03
C PRO A 40 -46.13 -16.12 20.82
N LEU A 41 -44.83 -15.80 20.76
CA LEU A 41 -44.22 -15.08 19.65
C LEU A 41 -44.05 -15.97 18.40
N LYS A 42 -43.70 -17.24 18.60
CA LYS A 42 -43.61 -18.27 17.55
C LYS A 42 -44.95 -18.48 16.87
N GLU A 43 -46.03 -18.66 17.63
CA GLU A 43 -47.40 -18.84 17.10
C GLU A 43 -47.88 -17.63 16.29
N ARG A 44 -47.33 -16.45 16.56
CA ARG A 44 -47.63 -15.20 15.85
C ARG A 44 -46.68 -14.92 14.66
N GLY A 45 -45.74 -15.83 14.38
CA GLY A 45 -44.88 -15.78 13.19
C GLY A 45 -43.67 -14.83 13.28
N TYR A 46 -43.30 -14.33 14.47
CA TYR A 46 -42.22 -13.34 14.60
C TYR A 46 -40.82 -13.88 14.21
N PHE A 47 -40.64 -15.19 14.17
CA PHE A 47 -39.39 -15.84 13.80
C PHE A 47 -39.41 -16.46 12.39
N ALA A 48 -40.47 -16.22 11.60
CA ALA A 48 -40.67 -16.89 10.31
C ALA A 48 -40.04 -16.16 9.11
N SER A 49 -39.82 -14.85 9.22
CA SER A 49 -39.46 -13.99 8.08
C SER A 49 -38.16 -13.21 8.36
N PRO A 50 -36.98 -13.76 8.02
CA PRO A 50 -35.72 -13.05 8.16
C PRO A 50 -35.69 -11.78 7.30
N PRO A 51 -35.08 -10.68 7.78
CA PRO A 51 -34.98 -9.46 7.00
C PRO A 51 -34.04 -9.67 5.80
N PRO A 52 -34.47 -9.33 4.56
CA PRO A 52 -33.61 -9.44 3.38
C PRO A 52 -32.54 -8.35 3.37
N ILE A 53 -31.47 -8.55 2.61
CA ILE A 53 -30.50 -7.48 2.33
C ILE A 53 -31.19 -6.28 1.66
N ARG A 54 -30.72 -5.08 1.96
CA ARG A 54 -31.20 -3.84 1.34
C ARG A 54 -30.11 -3.29 0.43
N LYS A 55 -30.41 -3.11 -0.85
CA LYS A 55 -29.53 -2.40 -1.77
C LYS A 55 -29.81 -0.91 -1.65
N LEU A 56 -28.78 -0.12 -1.43
CA LEU A 56 -28.85 1.34 -1.34
C LEU A 56 -28.64 1.95 -2.74
N SER A 57 -28.96 3.25 -2.89
CA SER A 57 -28.94 3.96 -4.18
C SER A 57 -27.54 4.15 -4.77
N ASP A 58 -26.51 4.10 -3.93
CA ASP A 58 -25.08 4.19 -4.25
C ASP A 58 -24.45 2.84 -4.66
N HIS A 59 -25.28 1.80 -4.85
CA HIS A 59 -24.87 0.41 -5.08
C HIS A 59 -24.25 -0.31 -3.87
N SER A 60 -24.24 0.30 -2.68
CA SER A 60 -23.85 -0.39 -1.45
C SER A 60 -24.97 -1.33 -0.93
N VAL A 61 -24.61 -2.24 -0.03
CA VAL A 61 -25.54 -3.24 0.53
C VAL A 61 -25.58 -3.11 2.05
N GLN A 62 -26.78 -2.87 2.58
CA GLN A 62 -27.05 -2.89 4.01
C GLN A 62 -27.57 -4.28 4.42
N LEU A 63 -27.03 -4.81 5.52
CA LEU A 63 -27.43 -6.08 6.15
C LEU A 63 -28.31 -5.78 7.39
N PRO A 64 -29.65 -5.80 7.30
CA PRO A 64 -30.49 -5.37 8.41
C PRO A 64 -30.39 -6.35 9.59
N TRP A 65 -30.50 -5.80 10.81
CA TRP A 65 -30.58 -6.58 12.04
C TRP A 65 -31.91 -7.34 12.16
N TRP A 66 -31.90 -8.47 12.86
CA TRP A 66 -33.13 -9.17 13.25
C TRP A 66 -33.27 -9.27 14.78
N PRO A 67 -33.87 -8.24 15.43
CA PRO A 67 -33.93 -8.16 16.90
C PRO A 67 -34.50 -9.39 17.61
N GLU A 68 -35.42 -10.09 16.96
CA GLU A 68 -36.03 -11.30 17.46
C GLU A 68 -35.03 -12.42 17.73
N LEU A 69 -33.97 -12.56 16.92
CA LEU A 69 -32.91 -13.53 17.20
C LEU A 69 -32.10 -13.14 18.43
N ARG A 70 -31.92 -11.84 18.69
CA ARG A 70 -31.29 -11.38 19.93
C ARG A 70 -32.11 -11.74 21.16
N TYR A 71 -33.45 -11.69 21.06
CA TYR A 71 -34.32 -12.23 22.10
C TYR A 71 -34.11 -13.74 22.30
N LEU A 72 -34.07 -14.53 21.22
CA LEU A 72 -33.80 -15.97 21.31
C LEU A 72 -32.47 -16.25 21.98
N LYS A 73 -31.42 -15.47 21.69
CA LYS A 73 -30.11 -15.56 22.37
C LYS A 73 -30.24 -15.39 23.88
N ASN A 74 -30.97 -14.36 24.32
CA ASN A 74 -31.15 -14.07 25.75
C ASN A 74 -31.82 -15.23 26.53
N VAL A 75 -32.66 -16.02 25.87
CA VAL A 75 -33.46 -17.08 26.51
C VAL A 75 -33.04 -18.50 26.12
N ALA A 76 -32.03 -18.65 25.26
CA ALA A 76 -31.59 -19.93 24.70
C ALA A 76 -31.28 -20.98 25.76
N LYS A 77 -30.61 -20.58 26.86
CA LYS A 77 -30.29 -21.46 28.00
C LYS A 77 -31.51 -21.95 28.77
N ASN A 78 -32.61 -21.21 28.72
CA ASN A 78 -33.82 -21.52 29.48
C ASN A 78 -34.84 -22.35 28.69
N GLU A 79 -34.91 -22.17 27.36
CA GLU A 79 -35.86 -22.86 26.47
C GLU A 79 -35.14 -23.42 25.23
N PRO A 80 -34.18 -24.36 25.40
CA PRO A 80 -33.31 -24.77 24.30
C PRO A 80 -34.04 -25.54 23.20
N GLU A 81 -35.03 -26.39 23.53
CA GLU A 81 -35.79 -27.15 22.52
C GLU A 81 -36.58 -26.24 21.58
N ASP A 82 -37.34 -25.29 22.12
CA ASP A 82 -38.17 -24.39 21.34
C ASP A 82 -37.32 -23.46 20.46
N VAL A 83 -36.21 -22.96 21.01
CA VAL A 83 -35.26 -22.10 20.28
C VAL A 83 -34.65 -22.85 19.09
N VAL A 84 -34.14 -24.07 19.30
CA VAL A 84 -33.58 -24.89 18.22
C VAL A 84 -34.63 -25.18 17.14
N GLU A 85 -35.85 -25.56 17.53
CA GLU A 85 -36.93 -25.82 16.58
C GLU A 85 -37.28 -24.57 15.75
N ILE A 86 -37.24 -23.38 16.36
CA ILE A 86 -37.45 -22.11 15.65
C ILE A 86 -36.32 -21.87 14.63
N LEU A 87 -35.06 -21.96 15.06
CA LEU A 87 -33.91 -21.64 14.20
C LEU A 87 -33.82 -22.57 12.99
N LEU A 88 -34.10 -23.87 13.16
CA LEU A 88 -34.12 -24.85 12.08
C LEU A 88 -35.21 -24.57 11.03
N LYS A 89 -36.27 -23.81 11.37
CA LYS A 89 -37.38 -23.48 10.47
C LYS A 89 -37.21 -22.13 9.76
N ILE A 90 -36.18 -21.34 10.10
CA ILE A 90 -35.89 -20.08 9.41
C ILE A 90 -35.58 -20.40 7.94
N PRO A 91 -36.17 -19.70 6.95
CA PRO A 91 -35.83 -19.91 5.54
C PRO A 91 -34.41 -19.41 5.23
N GLN A 92 -33.79 -19.94 4.17
CA GLN A 92 -32.48 -19.46 3.71
C GLN A 92 -32.55 -17.97 3.35
N THR A 93 -31.50 -17.21 3.72
CA THR A 93 -31.42 -15.76 3.47
C THR A 93 -29.99 -15.39 3.07
N ASN A 94 -29.86 -14.36 2.23
CA ASN A 94 -28.57 -13.78 1.84
C ASN A 94 -28.05 -12.73 2.84
N ASN A 95 -28.77 -12.49 3.93
CA ASN A 95 -28.32 -11.63 5.02
C ASN A 95 -27.40 -12.43 5.96
N THR A 96 -26.08 -12.31 5.74
CA THR A 96 -25.06 -13.05 6.50
C THR A 96 -25.09 -12.77 8.00
N ARG A 97 -25.62 -11.61 8.43
CA ARG A 97 -25.80 -11.25 9.84
C ARG A 97 -26.69 -12.24 10.60
N ILE A 98 -27.65 -12.85 9.91
CA ILE A 98 -28.55 -13.85 10.48
C ILE A 98 -27.78 -15.12 10.86
N CYS A 99 -26.78 -15.50 10.06
CA CYS A 99 -25.89 -16.61 10.40
C CYS A 99 -25.07 -16.29 11.66
N GLU A 100 -24.59 -15.05 11.81
CA GLU A 100 -23.85 -14.64 13.01
C GLU A 100 -24.72 -14.75 14.26
N ASP A 101 -25.97 -14.28 14.19
CA ASP A 101 -26.92 -14.38 15.29
C ASP A 101 -27.23 -15.86 15.64
N ILE A 102 -27.34 -16.74 14.63
CA ILE A 102 -27.53 -18.19 14.85
C ILE A 102 -26.30 -18.80 15.54
N ILE A 103 -25.08 -18.47 15.13
CA ILE A 103 -23.85 -18.94 15.77
C ILE A 103 -23.77 -18.44 17.22
N ASP A 104 -24.07 -17.16 17.43
CA ASP A 104 -24.12 -16.54 18.75
C ASP A 104 -25.13 -17.25 19.68
N ILE A 105 -26.27 -17.71 19.15
CA ILE A 105 -27.25 -18.52 19.91
C ILE A 105 -26.71 -19.93 20.15
N ALA A 106 -26.08 -20.56 19.15
CA ALA A 106 -25.49 -21.88 19.28
C ALA A 106 -24.41 -21.94 20.39
N LEU A 107 -23.66 -20.86 20.58
CA LEU A 107 -22.69 -20.70 21.68
C LEU A 107 -23.35 -20.60 23.07
N GLU A 108 -24.60 -20.18 23.16
CA GLU A 108 -25.34 -20.16 24.43
C GLU A 108 -25.96 -21.51 24.78
N LEU A 109 -26.19 -22.37 23.78
CA LEU A 109 -26.77 -23.72 23.93
C LEU A 109 -25.69 -24.75 24.30
N SER A 110 -26.04 -25.80 25.04
CA SER A 110 -25.12 -26.89 25.42
C SER A 110 -25.39 -28.19 24.67
N GLY A 111 -24.38 -29.06 24.58
CA GLY A 111 -24.49 -30.41 24.04
C GLY A 111 -25.22 -30.54 22.69
N GLU A 112 -26.15 -31.48 22.63
CA GLU A 112 -26.88 -31.87 21.41
C GLU A 112 -27.75 -30.72 20.84
N HIS A 113 -28.24 -29.80 21.69
CA HIS A 113 -29.05 -28.67 21.22
C HIS A 113 -28.25 -27.70 20.36
N SER A 114 -27.01 -27.39 20.76
CA SER A 114 -26.10 -26.58 19.95
C SER A 114 -25.72 -27.30 18.66
N ALA A 115 -25.38 -28.59 18.78
CA ALA A 115 -24.97 -29.44 17.65
C ALA A 115 -26.04 -29.56 16.55
N LYS A 116 -27.33 -29.59 16.91
CA LYS A 116 -28.45 -29.63 15.94
C LYS A 116 -28.45 -28.46 14.96
N LEU A 117 -27.87 -27.32 15.33
CA LEU A 117 -27.81 -26.12 14.49
C LEU A 117 -26.72 -26.18 13.42
N GLU A 118 -25.85 -27.20 13.42
CA GLU A 118 -24.79 -27.39 12.41
C GLU A 118 -25.34 -27.27 10.98
N SER A 119 -26.34 -28.08 10.66
CA SER A 119 -26.94 -28.10 9.32
C SER A 119 -27.43 -26.72 8.88
N LYS A 120 -28.02 -25.97 9.81
CA LYS A 120 -28.56 -24.63 9.54
C LYS A 120 -27.45 -23.60 9.33
N ILE A 121 -26.35 -23.71 10.06
CA ILE A 121 -25.18 -22.83 9.92
C ILE A 121 -24.49 -23.11 8.57
N LEU A 122 -24.35 -24.37 8.19
CA LEU A 122 -23.70 -24.77 6.94
C LEU A 122 -24.46 -24.32 5.67
N GLU A 123 -25.78 -24.13 5.72
CA GLU A 123 -26.56 -23.56 4.59
C GLU A 123 -26.06 -22.17 4.14
N TYR A 124 -25.37 -21.43 5.01
CA TYR A 124 -24.84 -20.10 4.70
C TYR A 124 -23.46 -20.13 4.02
N PHE A 125 -22.75 -21.27 4.10
CA PHE A 125 -21.45 -21.47 3.47
C PHE A 125 -21.55 -21.67 1.94
N ASP A 126 -22.73 -22.01 1.43
CA ASP A 126 -23.00 -22.18 0.00
C ASP A 126 -23.46 -20.88 -0.70
N THR A 127 -23.32 -19.72 -0.06
CA THR A 127 -23.76 -18.43 -0.63
C THR A 127 -22.58 -17.63 -1.20
N ASP A 128 -22.78 -16.93 -2.33
CA ASP A 128 -21.77 -16.09 -3.00
C ASP A 128 -21.33 -14.84 -2.19
N TYR A 129 -21.75 -14.71 -0.93
CA TYR A 129 -21.53 -13.54 -0.10
C TYR A 129 -20.47 -13.82 0.97
N TYR A 130 -19.42 -12.98 1.01
CA TYR A 130 -18.29 -13.07 1.93
C TYR A 130 -18.73 -13.03 3.42
N ILE A 131 -18.37 -14.05 4.21
CA ILE A 131 -18.50 -14.07 5.67
C ILE A 131 -17.28 -13.37 6.29
N ALA A 132 -17.10 -12.08 5.98
CA ALA A 132 -15.89 -11.33 6.34
C ALA A 132 -15.83 -10.85 7.81
N TYR A 133 -16.77 -11.26 8.67
CA TYR A 133 -16.91 -10.70 10.04
C TYR A 133 -17.09 -11.76 11.15
N SER A 134 -16.93 -13.06 10.88
CA SER A 134 -17.30 -14.13 11.82
C SER A 134 -16.15 -15.03 12.29
N ASN A 135 -14.90 -14.59 12.21
CA ASN A 135 -13.70 -15.40 12.53
C ASN A 135 -13.67 -15.95 13.97
N GLU A 136 -13.90 -15.08 14.96
CA GLU A 136 -13.88 -15.42 16.38
C GLU A 136 -15.06 -16.33 16.70
N ARG A 137 -16.23 -16.06 16.10
CA ARG A 137 -17.45 -16.85 16.29
C ARG A 137 -17.29 -18.30 15.80
N CYS A 138 -16.77 -18.50 14.59
CA CYS A 138 -16.56 -19.84 14.05
C CYS A 138 -15.53 -20.62 14.88
N SER A 139 -14.44 -19.96 15.27
CA SER A 139 -13.40 -20.55 16.13
C SER A 139 -13.97 -20.94 17.49
N ASN A 140 -14.73 -20.04 18.13
CA ASN A 140 -15.37 -20.27 19.41
C ASN A 140 -16.40 -21.40 19.34
N LEU A 141 -17.17 -21.49 18.25
CA LEU A 141 -18.17 -22.55 18.07
C LEU A 141 -17.51 -23.92 17.91
N LEU A 142 -16.42 -23.99 17.16
CA LEU A 142 -15.63 -25.22 17.05
C LEU A 142 -15.07 -25.64 18.40
N MET A 143 -14.50 -24.70 19.16
CA MET A 143 -14.01 -24.97 20.52
C MET A 143 -15.15 -25.44 21.44
N HIS A 144 -16.31 -24.79 21.37
CA HIS A 144 -17.50 -25.13 22.15
C HIS A 144 -17.99 -26.56 21.88
N TRP A 145 -18.22 -26.93 20.62
CA TRP A 145 -18.61 -28.29 20.26
C TRP A 145 -17.55 -29.32 20.64
N THR A 146 -16.27 -28.97 20.53
CA THR A 146 -15.16 -29.83 20.96
C THR A 146 -15.18 -30.04 22.48
N GLN A 147 -15.44 -29.00 23.27
CA GLN A 147 -15.55 -29.09 24.73
C GLN A 147 -16.76 -29.94 25.17
N GLU A 148 -17.89 -29.78 24.49
CA GLU A 148 -19.15 -30.52 24.73
C GLU A 148 -19.16 -31.95 24.14
N ASN A 149 -18.00 -32.44 23.71
CA ASN A 149 -17.79 -33.78 23.13
C ASN A 149 -18.64 -34.07 21.87
N GLN A 150 -19.05 -33.01 21.14
CA GLN A 150 -19.75 -33.09 19.85
C GLN A 150 -18.77 -33.20 18.68
N ILE A 151 -17.85 -34.16 18.78
CA ILE A 151 -16.68 -34.30 17.90
C ILE A 151 -17.06 -34.43 16.42
N LYS A 152 -18.05 -35.28 16.09
CA LYS A 152 -18.47 -35.51 14.71
C LYS A 152 -18.94 -34.21 14.02
N VAL A 153 -19.68 -33.39 14.76
CA VAL A 153 -20.18 -32.09 14.29
C VAL A 153 -19.03 -31.10 14.10
N ALA A 154 -18.09 -31.05 15.04
CA ALA A 154 -16.89 -30.21 14.92
C ALA A 154 -16.03 -30.60 13.69
N LEU A 155 -15.87 -31.90 13.40
CA LEU A 155 -15.11 -32.37 12.25
C LEU A 155 -15.77 -32.00 10.92
N ASN A 156 -17.08 -32.19 10.80
CA ASN A 156 -17.84 -31.78 9.63
C ASN A 156 -17.75 -30.26 9.40
N PHE A 157 -17.90 -29.46 10.46
CA PHE A 157 -17.77 -28.01 10.35
C PHE A 157 -16.36 -27.57 9.95
N THR A 158 -15.33 -28.22 10.51
CA THR A 158 -13.92 -27.99 10.13
C THR A 158 -13.72 -28.19 8.64
N LYS A 159 -14.31 -29.24 8.05
CA LYS A 159 -14.19 -29.54 6.62
C LYS A 159 -14.65 -28.38 5.72
N GLU A 160 -15.73 -27.70 6.09
CA GLU A 160 -16.21 -26.54 5.32
C GLU A 160 -15.39 -25.27 5.61
N LEU A 161 -14.92 -25.09 6.85
CA LEU A 161 -14.10 -23.93 7.23
C LEU A 161 -12.73 -23.87 6.53
N ILE A 162 -12.09 -25.03 6.31
CA ILE A 162 -10.73 -25.09 5.75
C ILE A 162 -10.69 -25.01 4.21
N LYS A 163 -11.85 -25.04 3.56
CA LYS A 163 -12.01 -25.27 2.12
C LYS A 163 -11.43 -24.14 1.26
N PHE A 164 -10.73 -24.52 0.20
CA PHE A 164 -10.28 -23.65 -0.88
C PHE A 164 -11.22 -23.71 -2.09
N SER A 165 -11.33 -22.57 -2.78
CA SER A 165 -12.08 -22.37 -4.01
C SER A 165 -11.15 -21.98 -5.17
N PRO A 166 -11.47 -22.34 -6.42
CA PRO A 166 -10.67 -21.97 -7.59
C PRO A 166 -10.51 -20.46 -7.81
N ASP A 167 -9.39 -20.05 -8.40
CA ASP A 167 -9.10 -18.65 -8.74
C ASP A 167 -9.80 -18.24 -10.05
N SER A 168 -11.12 -17.99 -9.96
CA SER A 168 -11.95 -17.71 -11.14
C SER A 168 -11.48 -16.52 -11.97
N ASP A 169 -10.81 -15.54 -11.36
CA ASP A 169 -10.34 -14.33 -12.06
C ASP A 169 -9.18 -14.66 -13.00
N ASN A 170 -8.15 -15.34 -12.49
CA ASN A 170 -7.01 -15.73 -13.31
C ASN A 170 -7.38 -16.85 -14.29
N GLU A 171 -8.31 -17.75 -13.93
CA GLU A 171 -8.87 -18.69 -14.90
C GLU A 171 -9.57 -17.98 -16.07
N ARG A 172 -10.39 -16.96 -15.79
CA ARG A 172 -11.03 -16.14 -16.84
C ARG A 172 -10.00 -15.38 -17.68
N ARG A 173 -8.96 -14.83 -17.06
CA ARG A 173 -7.86 -14.12 -17.77
C ARG A 173 -7.08 -15.06 -18.68
N ARG A 174 -6.72 -16.26 -18.21
CA ARG A 174 -6.08 -17.31 -19.03
C ARG A 174 -6.96 -17.74 -20.21
N LYS A 175 -8.27 -17.91 -19.99
CA LYS A 175 -9.22 -18.22 -21.08
C LYS A 175 -9.29 -17.10 -22.13
N LYS A 176 -9.21 -15.83 -21.72
CA LYS A 176 -9.21 -14.68 -22.63
C LYS A 176 -7.88 -14.45 -23.33
N ASN A 177 -6.75 -14.79 -22.69
CA ASN A 177 -5.41 -14.61 -23.23
C ASN A 177 -4.60 -15.91 -23.05
N PRO A 178 -4.55 -16.79 -24.07
CA PRO A 178 -3.82 -18.05 -24.02
C PRO A 178 -2.30 -17.92 -23.79
N GLY A 179 -1.73 -16.72 -23.95
CA GLY A 179 -0.33 -16.42 -23.64
C GLY A 179 -0.06 -15.94 -22.20
N TYR A 180 -1.11 -15.76 -21.38
CA TYR A 180 -0.96 -15.36 -19.98
C TYR A 180 -0.58 -16.56 -19.11
N ASP A 181 0.61 -16.50 -18.49
CA ASP A 181 1.19 -17.56 -17.66
C ASP A 181 0.99 -17.36 -16.14
N GLY A 182 0.21 -16.35 -15.75
CA GLY A 182 0.01 -15.98 -14.35
C GLY A 182 -0.52 -17.13 -13.50
N ILE A 183 0.18 -17.45 -12.40
CA ILE A 183 -0.08 -18.57 -11.49
C ILE A 183 -1.50 -18.48 -10.90
N LEU A 184 -2.25 -19.60 -10.86
CA LEU A 184 -3.52 -19.64 -10.14
C LEU A 184 -3.26 -19.61 -8.63
N GLU A 185 -4.01 -18.79 -7.90
CA GLU A 185 -3.91 -18.74 -6.45
C GLU A 185 -5.28 -19.04 -5.85
N PRO A 186 -5.57 -20.33 -5.53
CA PRO A 186 -6.81 -20.74 -4.89
C PRO A 186 -7.11 -19.90 -3.64
N ARG A 187 -8.39 -19.56 -3.44
CA ARG A 187 -8.82 -18.61 -2.41
C ARG A 187 -9.64 -19.29 -1.33
N THR A 188 -9.53 -18.80 -0.10
CA THR A 188 -10.39 -19.19 1.01
C THR A 188 -11.64 -18.33 1.05
N MET A 189 -12.71 -18.84 1.66
CA MET A 189 -13.93 -18.06 1.94
C MET A 189 -13.66 -16.87 2.89
N PHE A 190 -12.69 -17.04 3.78
CA PHE A 190 -12.28 -16.06 4.78
C PHE A 190 -11.09 -15.24 4.29
N SER A 191 -10.89 -14.04 4.82
CA SER A 191 -9.63 -13.30 4.58
C SER A 191 -8.42 -14.03 5.18
N ASP A 192 -7.21 -13.71 4.72
CA ASP A 192 -5.97 -14.38 5.14
C ASP A 192 -5.77 -14.40 6.66
N PHE A 193 -6.10 -13.28 7.32
CA PHE A 193 -6.02 -13.17 8.78
C PHE A 193 -7.05 -14.07 9.48
N GLU A 194 -8.29 -14.07 9.00
CA GLU A 194 -9.40 -14.82 9.59
C GLU A 194 -9.20 -16.33 9.44
N TYR A 195 -8.80 -16.77 8.25
CA TYR A 195 -8.50 -18.17 7.98
C TYR A 195 -7.44 -18.71 8.94
N ARG A 196 -6.37 -17.93 9.15
CA ARG A 196 -5.34 -18.27 10.12
C ARG A 196 -5.87 -18.35 11.55
N GLN A 197 -6.73 -17.41 11.98
CA GLN A 197 -7.33 -17.48 13.32
C GLN A 197 -8.16 -18.75 13.52
N ILE A 198 -8.94 -19.15 12.50
CA ILE A 198 -9.73 -20.38 12.52
C ILE A 198 -8.83 -21.61 12.69
N LEU A 199 -7.71 -21.69 11.94
CA LEU A 199 -6.76 -22.78 12.07
C LEU A 199 -6.05 -22.80 13.44
N GLU A 200 -5.59 -21.63 13.91
CA GLU A 200 -4.76 -21.51 15.12
C GLU A 200 -5.53 -21.64 16.42
N LYS A 201 -6.79 -21.19 16.47
CA LYS A 201 -7.62 -21.19 17.69
C LYS A 201 -8.69 -22.27 17.67
N GLY A 202 -9.37 -22.43 16.54
CA GLY A 202 -10.40 -23.43 16.36
C GLY A 202 -9.78 -24.80 16.11
N VAL A 203 -9.26 -25.01 14.90
CA VAL A 203 -8.88 -26.35 14.40
C VAL A 203 -7.78 -26.98 15.26
N SER A 204 -6.83 -26.20 15.77
CA SER A 204 -5.81 -26.68 16.71
C SER A 204 -6.41 -27.30 17.99
N PHE A 205 -7.47 -26.70 18.53
CA PHE A 205 -8.14 -27.19 19.74
C PHE A 205 -8.85 -28.53 19.50
N LEU A 206 -9.46 -28.72 18.33
CA LEU A 206 -10.00 -30.01 17.91
C LEU A 206 -8.89 -31.03 17.64
N THR A 207 -7.77 -30.59 17.05
CA THR A 207 -6.59 -31.42 16.80
C THR A 207 -6.03 -32.02 18.09
N ASP A 208 -6.00 -31.25 19.17
CA ASP A 208 -5.51 -31.73 20.47
C ASP A 208 -6.36 -32.85 21.08
N LYS A 209 -7.61 -33.02 20.63
CA LYS A 209 -8.50 -34.12 21.05
C LYS A 209 -8.57 -35.26 20.04
N GLU A 210 -8.62 -34.97 18.74
CA GLU A 210 -8.88 -35.93 17.66
C GLU A 210 -7.88 -35.76 16.50
N PRO A 211 -6.57 -35.93 16.77
CA PRO A 211 -5.52 -35.53 15.84
C PRO A 211 -5.54 -36.30 14.51
N PHE A 212 -5.82 -37.60 14.54
CA PHE A 212 -5.83 -38.43 13.34
C PHE A 212 -6.94 -38.03 12.35
N GLN A 213 -8.15 -37.78 12.86
CA GLN A 213 -9.28 -37.40 12.02
C GLN A 213 -9.10 -36.01 11.43
N VAL A 214 -8.56 -35.07 12.22
CA VAL A 214 -8.25 -33.72 11.74
C VAL A 214 -7.10 -33.74 10.73
N ALA A 215 -6.05 -34.53 10.96
CA ALA A 215 -4.95 -34.71 10.00
C ALA A 215 -5.49 -35.23 8.66
N ASN A 216 -6.43 -36.19 8.69
CA ASN A 216 -7.06 -36.71 7.49
C ASN A 216 -7.80 -35.63 6.68
N LEU A 217 -8.55 -34.74 7.33
CA LEU A 217 -9.24 -33.63 6.67
C LEU A 217 -8.25 -32.63 6.05
N LEU A 218 -7.21 -32.26 6.80
CA LEU A 218 -6.21 -31.29 6.35
C LEU A 218 -5.36 -31.85 5.20
N ILE A 219 -5.02 -33.14 5.21
CA ILE A 219 -4.32 -33.81 4.11
C ILE A 219 -5.14 -33.73 2.82
N ASP A 220 -6.45 -34.03 2.89
CA ASP A 220 -7.31 -34.00 1.71
C ASP A 220 -7.53 -32.58 1.19
N GLU A 221 -7.55 -31.58 2.07
CA GLU A 221 -7.67 -30.17 1.64
C GLU A 221 -6.37 -29.62 1.04
N VAL A 222 -5.20 -29.95 1.61
CA VAL A 222 -3.91 -29.57 1.02
C VAL A 222 -3.75 -30.18 -0.36
N ASP A 223 -4.15 -31.44 -0.55
CA ASP A 223 -4.13 -32.13 -1.84
C ASP A 223 -4.99 -31.41 -2.87
N ARG A 224 -6.25 -31.13 -2.52
CA ARG A 224 -7.20 -30.39 -3.38
C ARG A 224 -6.71 -28.98 -3.71
N MET A 225 -6.15 -28.25 -2.73
CA MET A 225 -5.64 -26.90 -2.94
C MET A 225 -4.49 -26.87 -3.94
N ILE A 226 -3.57 -27.86 -3.88
CA ILE A 226 -2.47 -27.95 -4.83
C ILE A 226 -2.97 -28.34 -6.23
N GLU A 227 -3.94 -29.25 -6.33
CA GLU A 227 -4.59 -29.61 -7.61
C GLU A 227 -5.23 -28.40 -8.30
N MET A 228 -5.87 -27.50 -7.54
CA MET A 228 -6.44 -26.27 -8.09
C MET A 228 -5.38 -25.28 -8.58
N ARG A 229 -4.17 -25.34 -8.03
CA ARG A 229 -3.08 -24.42 -8.35
C ARG A 229 -2.27 -24.86 -9.57
N GLU A 230 -1.98 -26.15 -9.68
CA GLU A 230 -1.07 -26.71 -10.68
C GLU A 230 -1.87 -27.28 -11.88
N ILE A 231 -2.03 -26.48 -12.95
CA ILE A 231 -2.82 -26.86 -14.14
C ILE A 231 -2.09 -27.85 -15.07
N TYR A 232 -0.76 -27.95 -14.99
CA TYR A 232 0.01 -28.80 -15.91
C TYR A 232 0.24 -30.19 -15.29
N GLU A 233 -0.06 -31.26 -16.04
CA GLU A 233 0.20 -32.69 -15.71
C GLU A 233 1.71 -33.04 -15.56
N ARG A 234 2.57 -32.10 -15.15
CA ARG A 234 4.01 -32.28 -15.09
C ARG A 234 4.49 -32.60 -13.67
N LYS A 235 4.45 -33.90 -13.35
CA LYS A 235 5.14 -34.57 -12.21
C LYS A 235 4.73 -34.06 -10.81
N SER A 236 5.06 -34.84 -9.79
CA SER A 236 4.89 -34.61 -8.33
C SER A 236 5.45 -33.30 -7.75
N TYR A 237 5.80 -32.31 -8.58
CA TYR A 237 6.50 -31.09 -8.18
C TYR A 237 5.55 -29.91 -7.96
N ASP A 238 5.16 -29.71 -6.69
CA ASP A 238 4.24 -28.67 -6.22
C ASP A 238 4.89 -27.32 -5.88
N LYS A 239 6.20 -27.17 -6.12
CA LYS A 239 7.01 -26.00 -5.73
C LYS A 239 6.93 -25.61 -4.25
N SER A 240 6.51 -26.51 -3.35
CA SER A 240 6.30 -26.24 -1.92
C SER A 240 7.55 -25.79 -1.19
N ARG A 241 8.74 -26.12 -1.70
CA ARG A 241 10.01 -25.60 -1.19
C ARG A 241 10.13 -24.06 -1.28
N ILE A 242 9.33 -23.42 -2.13
CA ILE A 242 9.33 -21.97 -2.33
C ILE A 242 8.25 -21.33 -1.45
N TRP A 243 6.98 -21.74 -1.62
CA TRP A 243 5.86 -21.10 -0.94
C TRP A 243 5.63 -21.59 0.51
N CYS A 244 6.18 -22.76 0.87
CA CYS A 244 6.20 -23.30 2.23
C CYS A 244 7.60 -23.82 2.58
N ALA A 245 8.56 -22.88 2.66
CA ALA A 245 9.98 -23.20 2.92
C ALA A 245 10.20 -23.98 4.23
N THR A 246 9.37 -23.73 5.25
CA THR A 246 9.37 -24.45 6.53
C THR A 246 8.00 -25.06 6.82
N LEU A 247 7.98 -26.32 7.30
CA LEU A 247 6.74 -27.03 7.66
C LEU A 247 6.20 -26.63 9.04
N ARG A 248 7.04 -25.99 9.86
CA ARG A 248 6.62 -25.31 11.10
C ARG A 248 6.77 -23.81 10.92
N LYS A 249 5.95 -23.09 11.66
CA LYS A 249 5.90 -21.64 11.64
C LYS A 249 7.12 -21.00 12.30
N GLU A 250 7.70 -20.00 11.65
CA GLU A 250 8.73 -19.10 12.20
C GLU A 250 8.13 -17.70 12.42
N LYS A 251 8.67 -16.92 13.38
CA LYS A 251 8.22 -15.54 13.62
C LYS A 251 8.63 -14.64 12.45
N GLY A 252 7.71 -13.80 11.95
CA GLY A 252 8.03 -12.72 11.00
C GLY A 252 7.61 -12.94 9.54
N PHE A 253 6.96 -14.06 9.21
CA PHE A 253 6.38 -14.25 7.86
C PHE A 253 5.00 -13.62 7.74
N TYR A 254 4.69 -13.08 6.56
CA TYR A 254 3.35 -12.60 6.20
C TYR A 254 2.30 -13.73 6.25
N ASN A 255 1.03 -13.38 6.43
CA ASN A 255 -0.05 -14.37 6.41
C ASN A 255 -0.22 -14.92 4.98
N GLU A 256 -0.27 -16.24 4.83
CA GLU A 256 -0.53 -16.90 3.53
C GLU A 256 -1.37 -18.15 3.78
N PRO A 257 -2.66 -18.18 3.36
CA PRO A 257 -3.60 -19.25 3.71
C PRO A 257 -3.10 -20.67 3.41
N LYS A 258 -2.49 -20.89 2.24
CA LYS A 258 -1.94 -22.19 1.83
C LYS A 258 -0.82 -22.70 2.74
N ARG A 259 0.02 -21.78 3.22
CA ARG A 259 1.13 -22.11 4.14
C ARG A 259 0.57 -22.40 5.53
N ASP A 260 -0.38 -21.60 5.98
CA ASP A 260 -1.03 -21.78 7.28
C ASP A 260 -1.78 -23.13 7.34
N LEU A 261 -2.45 -23.55 6.25
CA LEU A 261 -3.07 -24.88 6.13
C LEU A 261 -2.04 -26.02 6.26
N VAL A 262 -0.88 -25.91 5.60
CA VAL A 262 0.20 -26.92 5.72
C VAL A 262 0.78 -26.97 7.13
N HIS A 263 0.89 -25.83 7.82
CA HIS A 263 1.34 -25.79 9.21
C HIS A 263 0.33 -26.48 10.14
N ALA A 264 -0.97 -26.23 9.95
CA ALA A 264 -2.02 -26.95 10.68
C ALA A 264 -2.01 -28.46 10.40
N MET A 265 -1.85 -28.86 9.13
CA MET A 265 -1.73 -30.26 8.74
C MET A 265 -0.54 -30.94 9.41
N THR A 266 0.62 -30.27 9.39
CA THR A 266 1.86 -30.77 10.01
C THR A 266 1.67 -30.94 11.51
N TYR A 267 1.06 -29.96 12.18
CA TYR A 267 0.73 -30.05 13.61
C TYR A 267 -0.18 -31.24 13.94
N ALA A 268 -1.24 -31.47 13.15
CA ALA A 268 -2.14 -32.59 13.36
C ALA A 268 -1.46 -33.96 13.14
N CYS A 269 -0.59 -34.05 12.14
CA CYS A 269 0.21 -35.26 11.92
C CYS A 269 1.17 -35.53 13.10
N GLU A 270 1.84 -34.49 13.61
CA GLU A 270 2.71 -34.60 14.79
C GLU A 270 1.94 -35.08 16.01
N LYS A 271 0.76 -34.49 16.28
CA LYS A 271 -0.10 -34.90 17.38
C LYS A 271 -0.58 -36.35 17.26
N THR A 272 -0.81 -36.82 16.05
CA THR A 272 -1.15 -38.24 15.82
C THR A 272 0.00 -39.16 16.22
N TYR A 273 1.25 -38.83 15.88
CA TYR A 273 2.42 -39.58 16.32
C TYR A 273 2.61 -39.54 17.84
N GLU A 274 2.35 -38.40 18.47
CA GLU A 274 2.49 -38.22 19.92
C GLU A 274 1.40 -38.95 20.73
N GLN A 275 0.16 -38.94 20.27
CA GLN A 275 -1.01 -39.33 21.06
C GLN A 275 -1.69 -40.63 20.59
N MET A 276 -1.53 -41.03 19.33
CA MET A 276 -2.22 -42.17 18.72
C MET A 276 -1.26 -43.12 17.95
N PRO A 277 -0.34 -43.82 18.64
CA PRO A 277 0.65 -44.70 17.99
C PRO A 277 0.05 -45.77 17.07
N ASP A 278 -1.12 -46.31 17.42
CA ASP A 278 -1.82 -47.34 16.62
C ASP A 278 -2.30 -46.81 15.26
N SER A 279 -2.54 -45.50 15.14
CA SER A 279 -2.97 -44.84 13.90
C SER A 279 -1.81 -44.37 13.01
N VAL A 280 -0.56 -44.47 13.49
CA VAL A 280 0.63 -43.96 12.76
C VAL A 280 0.83 -44.66 11.42
N ALA A 281 0.62 -45.97 11.36
CA ALA A 281 0.77 -46.74 10.11
C ALA A 281 -0.29 -46.33 9.07
N GLU A 282 -1.52 -46.07 9.51
CA GLU A 282 -2.62 -45.63 8.64
C GLU A 282 -2.39 -44.20 8.14
N LEU A 283 -1.96 -43.28 9.02
CA LEU A 283 -1.58 -41.92 8.65
C LEU A 283 -0.44 -41.90 7.62
N ASP A 284 0.61 -42.72 7.83
CA ASP A 284 1.71 -42.83 6.88
C ASP A 284 1.24 -43.37 5.53
N GLY A 285 0.34 -44.36 5.54
CA GLY A 285 -0.35 -44.85 4.35
C GLY A 285 -1.04 -43.73 3.58
N LYS A 286 -1.86 -42.92 4.26
CA LYS A 286 -2.57 -41.80 3.63
C LYS A 286 -1.61 -40.76 3.03
N LEU A 287 -0.52 -40.42 3.72
CA LEU A 287 0.49 -39.50 3.20
C LEU A 287 1.27 -40.08 2.00
N ARG A 288 1.40 -41.41 1.88
CA ARG A 288 2.04 -42.08 0.73
C ARG A 288 1.16 -42.10 -0.52
N GLU A 289 -0.15 -42.17 -0.34
CA GLU A 289 -1.12 -42.16 -1.44
C GLU A 289 -1.11 -40.83 -2.20
N LYS A 290 -0.74 -39.73 -1.53
CA LYS A 290 -0.67 -38.41 -2.14
C LYS A 290 0.62 -38.24 -2.93
N HIS A 291 0.48 -37.79 -4.18
CA HIS A 291 1.59 -37.73 -5.13
C HIS A 291 2.43 -36.45 -5.05
N TRP A 292 1.98 -35.42 -4.32
CA TRP A 292 2.66 -34.13 -4.21
C TRP A 292 3.88 -34.19 -3.26
N ARG A 293 4.94 -33.45 -3.62
CA ARG A 293 6.22 -33.41 -2.86
C ARG A 293 6.06 -32.90 -1.42
N ILE A 294 5.05 -32.08 -1.11
CA ILE A 294 4.80 -31.58 0.25
C ILE A 294 4.53 -32.73 1.22
N PHE A 295 3.77 -33.75 0.81
CA PHE A 295 3.49 -34.91 1.66
C PHE A 295 4.73 -35.76 1.89
N GLN A 296 5.60 -35.86 0.88
CA GLN A 296 6.93 -36.46 1.04
C GLN A 296 7.76 -35.71 2.08
N ARG A 297 7.76 -34.36 2.04
CA ARG A 297 8.48 -33.52 3.00
C ARG A 297 7.94 -33.68 4.42
N VAL A 298 6.62 -33.72 4.57
CA VAL A 298 5.95 -33.94 5.87
C VAL A 298 6.32 -35.31 6.43
N ARG A 299 6.33 -36.37 5.61
CA ARG A 299 6.79 -37.70 6.05
C ARG A 299 8.25 -37.69 6.52
N GLN A 300 9.16 -37.07 5.76
CA GLN A 300 10.57 -36.92 6.15
C GLN A 300 10.71 -36.18 7.48
N HIS A 301 9.93 -35.11 7.66
CA HIS A 301 9.87 -34.36 8.89
C HIS A 301 9.36 -35.22 10.06
N LEU A 302 8.21 -35.89 9.93
CA LEU A 302 7.65 -36.75 10.98
C LEU A 302 8.61 -37.86 11.40
N TYR A 303 9.27 -38.52 10.44
CA TYR A 303 10.25 -39.57 10.74
C TYR A 303 11.47 -39.03 11.48
N SER A 304 11.89 -37.80 11.19
CA SER A 304 13.04 -37.18 11.86
C SER A 304 12.82 -36.94 13.36
N PHE A 305 11.58 -36.74 13.78
CA PHE A 305 11.21 -36.58 15.19
C PHE A 305 10.80 -37.89 15.87
N ASN A 306 10.51 -38.94 15.10
CA ASN A 306 9.97 -40.21 15.58
C ASN A 306 10.80 -41.41 15.10
N VAL A 307 12.12 -41.36 15.32
CA VAL A 307 13.04 -42.42 14.91
C VAL A 307 12.93 -43.62 15.87
N ASN A 308 12.42 -44.75 15.35
CA ASN A 308 12.24 -46.01 16.09
C ASN A 308 12.18 -47.20 15.11
N GLU A 309 12.04 -48.43 15.62
CA GLU A 309 12.03 -49.64 14.78
C GLU A 309 10.87 -49.69 13.76
N GLN A 310 9.74 -49.03 14.03
CA GLN A 310 8.61 -48.94 13.10
C GLN A 310 8.94 -48.02 11.91
N THR A 311 9.55 -46.86 12.16
CA THR A 311 9.88 -45.88 11.11
C THR A 311 11.18 -46.22 10.36
N LYS A 312 12.07 -47.01 10.96
CA LYS A 312 13.34 -47.46 10.36
C LYS A 312 13.22 -47.97 8.91
N PRO A 313 12.33 -48.93 8.57
CA PRO A 313 12.18 -49.39 7.18
C PRO A 313 11.72 -48.28 6.22
N TRP A 314 10.92 -47.32 6.70
CA TRP A 314 10.43 -46.21 5.89
C TRP A 314 11.50 -45.15 5.61
N ILE A 315 12.36 -44.88 6.59
CA ILE A 315 13.53 -44.03 6.42
C ILE A 315 14.51 -44.70 5.45
N LEU A 316 14.73 -46.01 5.57
CA LEU A 316 15.60 -46.77 4.67
C LEU A 316 15.12 -46.71 3.22
N ASP A 317 13.82 -46.85 2.99
CA ASP A 317 13.21 -46.70 1.67
C ASP A 317 13.54 -45.34 1.05
N PHE A 318 13.39 -44.24 1.81
CA PHE A 318 13.75 -42.90 1.34
C PHE A 318 15.24 -42.73 1.02
N VAL A 319 16.12 -43.29 1.85
CA VAL A 319 17.57 -43.18 1.68
C VAL A 319 18.04 -44.02 0.49
N LEU A 320 17.58 -45.26 0.36
CA LEU A 320 18.02 -46.16 -0.69
C LEU A 320 17.42 -45.82 -2.07
N SER A 321 16.24 -45.21 -2.13
CA SER A 321 15.62 -44.77 -3.38
C SER A 321 16.18 -43.45 -3.92
N HIS A 322 16.86 -42.65 -3.09
CA HIS A 322 17.41 -41.36 -3.49
C HIS A 322 18.60 -41.52 -4.46
N GLN A 323 18.51 -40.89 -5.63
CA GLN A 323 19.56 -41.00 -6.67
C GLN A 323 20.52 -39.80 -6.69
N ASP A 324 20.09 -38.63 -6.22
CA ASP A 324 20.75 -37.34 -6.46
C ASP A 324 21.81 -36.97 -5.41
N TYR A 325 22.40 -37.96 -4.75
CA TYR A 325 23.41 -37.80 -3.69
C TYR A 325 24.62 -36.92 -4.09
N GLY A 326 24.98 -36.91 -5.37
CA GLY A 326 26.10 -36.13 -5.89
C GLY A 326 25.71 -34.82 -6.58
N VAL A 327 24.42 -34.47 -6.68
CA VAL A 327 23.94 -33.43 -7.62
C VAL A 327 23.47 -32.17 -6.90
N HIS A 328 22.50 -32.30 -5.98
CA HIS A 328 21.85 -31.17 -5.32
C HIS A 328 21.81 -31.33 -3.81
N SER A 329 22.00 -30.22 -3.08
CA SER A 329 21.83 -30.19 -1.63
C SER A 329 20.47 -30.75 -1.20
N TYR A 330 20.47 -31.54 -0.12
CA TYR A 330 19.24 -32.09 0.48
C TYR A 330 18.25 -30.99 0.91
N SER A 331 16.97 -31.36 1.03
CA SER A 331 16.04 -30.52 1.81
C SER A 331 16.41 -30.52 3.29
N SER A 332 15.98 -29.47 3.99
CA SER A 332 15.99 -29.38 5.44
C SER A 332 15.35 -30.60 6.12
N GLU A 333 14.22 -31.11 5.60
CA GLU A 333 13.54 -32.28 6.17
C GLU A 333 14.31 -33.59 5.91
N PHE A 334 14.81 -33.77 4.68
CA PHE A 334 15.49 -35.01 4.27
C PHE A 334 16.83 -35.19 4.98
N GLN A 335 17.66 -34.13 5.04
CA GLN A 335 18.94 -34.19 5.76
C GLN A 335 18.73 -34.47 7.25
N LYS A 336 17.70 -33.86 7.86
CA LYS A 336 17.42 -34.01 9.29
C LYS A 336 16.99 -35.44 9.60
N MET A 337 16.13 -36.01 8.75
CA MET A 337 15.73 -37.41 8.83
C MET A 337 16.92 -38.37 8.77
N ILE A 338 17.84 -38.19 7.80
CA ILE A 338 19.07 -38.99 7.71
C ILE A 338 19.92 -38.84 8.97
N ARG A 339 20.13 -37.59 9.42
CA ARG A 339 20.94 -37.29 10.58
C ARG A 339 20.40 -37.96 11.84
N CYS A 340 19.11 -37.78 12.12
CA CYS A 340 18.48 -38.35 13.30
C CYS A 340 18.50 -39.90 13.26
N ALA A 341 18.32 -40.51 12.08
CA ALA A 341 18.44 -41.95 11.92
C ALA A 341 19.87 -42.47 12.15
N CYS A 342 20.88 -41.79 11.61
CA CYS A 342 22.29 -42.14 11.82
C CYS A 342 22.73 -41.89 13.28
N GLU A 343 22.22 -40.84 13.93
CA GLU A 343 22.44 -40.55 15.34
C GLU A 343 21.84 -41.63 16.25
N HIS A 344 20.65 -42.13 15.92
CA HIS A 344 19.94 -43.11 16.73
C HIS A 344 20.43 -44.56 16.52
N PHE A 345 20.51 -45.03 15.27
CA PHE A 345 20.83 -46.43 14.95
C PHE A 345 22.33 -46.67 14.69
N GLY A 346 23.12 -45.61 14.50
CA GLY A 346 24.55 -45.72 14.18
C GLY A 346 24.82 -46.63 12.98
N TYR A 347 25.84 -47.48 13.11
CA TYR A 347 26.24 -48.44 12.07
C TYR A 347 25.15 -49.49 11.76
N GLY A 348 24.17 -49.68 12.64
CA GLY A 348 23.03 -50.59 12.45
C GLY A 348 21.90 -50.01 11.59
N PHE A 349 22.03 -48.77 11.12
CA PHE A 349 21.07 -48.17 10.18
C PHE A 349 21.21 -48.76 8.78
N LEU A 350 22.41 -48.68 8.20
CA LEU A 350 22.71 -49.08 6.82
C LEU A 350 23.85 -50.10 6.76
N PRO A 351 23.73 -51.17 5.95
CA PRO A 351 24.85 -52.06 5.67
C PRO A 351 26.07 -51.30 5.13
N GLU A 352 27.27 -51.78 5.43
CA GLU A 352 28.53 -51.15 5.02
C GLU A 352 28.64 -50.96 3.51
N GLU A 353 28.23 -51.96 2.72
CA GLU A 353 28.20 -51.90 1.26
C GLU A 353 27.35 -50.72 0.74
N LYS A 354 26.16 -50.51 1.31
CA LYS A 354 25.27 -49.41 0.92
C LYS A 354 25.78 -48.05 1.39
N ARG A 355 26.45 -47.98 2.54
CA ARG A 355 27.14 -46.76 2.96
C ARG A 355 28.27 -46.40 2.01
N ALA A 356 29.09 -47.37 1.61
CA ALA A 356 30.15 -47.15 0.62
C ALA A 356 29.57 -46.65 -0.70
N GLU A 357 28.50 -47.26 -1.21
CA GLU A 357 27.82 -46.85 -2.44
C GLU A 357 27.36 -45.37 -2.38
N ILE A 358 26.69 -44.97 -1.30
CA ILE A 358 26.22 -43.59 -1.10
C ILE A 358 27.41 -42.62 -1.00
N PHE A 359 28.41 -42.94 -0.18
CA PHE A 359 29.55 -42.04 0.02
C PHE A 359 30.40 -41.87 -1.24
N GLU A 360 30.58 -42.92 -2.04
CA GLU A 360 31.21 -42.82 -3.36
C GLU A 360 30.42 -41.91 -4.30
N ARG A 361 29.08 -42.02 -4.34
CA ARG A 361 28.26 -41.13 -5.17
C ARG A 361 28.41 -39.66 -4.75
N ILE A 362 28.50 -39.39 -3.45
CA ILE A 362 28.70 -38.03 -2.93
C ILE A 362 30.06 -37.47 -3.37
N ILE A 363 31.16 -38.19 -3.11
CA ILE A 363 32.52 -37.65 -3.35
C ILE A 363 32.90 -37.58 -4.83
N ASN A 364 32.22 -38.34 -5.70
CA ASN A 364 32.41 -38.30 -7.14
C ASN A 364 31.51 -37.25 -7.84
N GLY A 365 30.59 -36.61 -7.11
CA GLY A 365 29.77 -35.50 -7.60
C GLY A 365 30.39 -34.12 -7.29
N PRO A 366 29.74 -33.00 -7.66
CA PRO A 366 28.85 -32.89 -8.81
C PRO A 366 29.64 -32.97 -10.12
N SER A 367 28.96 -33.29 -11.23
CA SER A 367 29.59 -33.35 -12.55
C SER A 367 30.12 -31.98 -12.95
N LYS A 368 31.42 -31.91 -13.28
CA LYS A 368 32.06 -30.69 -13.78
C LYS A 368 31.42 -30.16 -15.07
N LYS A 369 30.87 -31.06 -15.90
CA LYS A 369 30.16 -30.71 -17.12
C LYS A 369 28.82 -30.04 -16.80
N GLU A 370 28.02 -30.66 -15.94
CA GLU A 370 26.70 -30.12 -15.54
C GLU A 370 26.84 -28.78 -14.79
N PHE A 371 27.90 -28.62 -14.00
CA PHE A 371 28.20 -27.36 -13.33
C PHE A 371 28.52 -26.22 -14.32
N ARG A 372 29.30 -26.50 -15.38
CA ARG A 372 29.56 -25.52 -16.44
C ARG A 372 28.29 -25.16 -17.20
N ASP A 373 27.49 -26.16 -17.55
CA ASP A 373 26.23 -25.97 -18.27
C ASP A 373 25.23 -25.12 -17.45
N SER A 374 25.26 -25.20 -16.11
CA SER A 374 24.38 -24.42 -15.22
C SER A 374 24.87 -22.99 -14.91
N MET A 375 26.17 -22.70 -14.98
CA MET A 375 26.75 -21.41 -14.55
C MET A 375 27.15 -20.49 -15.70
N GLY A 376 27.11 -20.96 -16.96
CA GLY A 376 27.49 -20.17 -18.14
C GLY A 376 28.94 -19.69 -18.11
N ASP A 377 29.21 -18.50 -18.67
CA ASP A 377 30.55 -17.92 -18.82
C ASP A 377 31.26 -17.56 -17.49
N ASN A 378 30.57 -17.65 -16.35
CA ASN A 378 31.07 -17.29 -15.02
C ASN A 378 31.83 -18.42 -14.27
N CYS A 379 32.07 -19.56 -14.93
CA CYS A 379 32.64 -20.76 -14.29
C CYS A 379 34.18 -20.78 -14.27
N SER A 380 34.81 -20.38 -13.16
CA SER A 380 36.24 -20.65 -12.91
C SER A 380 36.48 -21.99 -12.21
N GLU A 381 37.67 -22.57 -12.40
CA GLU A 381 38.07 -23.84 -11.75
C GLU A 381 38.04 -23.75 -10.22
N GLU A 382 38.48 -22.63 -9.67
CA GLU A 382 38.49 -22.38 -8.23
C GLU A 382 37.07 -22.32 -7.65
N LYS A 383 36.12 -21.67 -8.37
CA LYS A 383 34.71 -21.62 -7.96
C LYS A 383 34.08 -23.01 -7.98
N PHE A 384 34.39 -23.84 -8.98
CA PHE A 384 33.93 -25.22 -9.03
C PHE A 384 34.44 -26.03 -7.83
N ILE A 385 35.73 -25.96 -7.53
CA ILE A 385 36.32 -26.69 -6.38
C ILE A 385 35.69 -26.23 -5.06
N LYS A 386 35.46 -24.92 -4.89
CA LYS A 386 34.79 -24.37 -3.70
C LYS A 386 33.36 -24.89 -3.56
N GLN A 387 32.57 -24.86 -4.64
CA GLN A 387 31.19 -25.35 -4.63
C GLN A 387 31.12 -26.86 -4.42
N GLN A 388 32.02 -27.63 -5.03
CA GLN A 388 32.10 -29.09 -4.85
C GLN A 388 32.38 -29.43 -3.39
N LYS A 389 33.39 -28.79 -2.77
CA LYS A 389 33.69 -28.99 -1.34
C LYS A 389 32.51 -28.62 -0.45
N HIS A 390 31.81 -27.53 -0.76
CA HIS A 390 30.61 -27.13 -0.04
C HIS A 390 29.50 -28.18 -0.18
N LEU A 391 29.24 -28.67 -1.40
CA LEU A 391 28.25 -29.73 -1.63
C LEU A 391 28.61 -30.99 -0.85
N HIS A 392 29.86 -31.48 -0.93
CA HIS A 392 30.31 -32.65 -0.17
C HIS A 392 30.11 -32.47 1.33
N LYS A 393 30.41 -31.28 1.87
CA LYS A 393 30.18 -30.93 3.28
C LYS A 393 28.69 -31.05 3.62
N CYS A 394 27.80 -30.47 2.81
CA CYS A 394 26.34 -30.58 2.99
C CYS A 394 25.83 -32.02 2.91
N GLN A 395 26.34 -32.82 1.97
CA GLN A 395 25.88 -34.18 1.72
C GLN A 395 26.37 -35.20 2.77
N LEU A 396 27.59 -35.03 3.29
CA LEU A 396 28.20 -35.92 4.28
C LEU A 396 27.81 -35.59 5.73
N THR A 397 27.46 -34.33 6.03
CA THR A 397 27.14 -33.88 7.40
C THR A 397 26.04 -34.73 8.07
N PRO A 398 24.93 -35.09 7.40
CA PRO A 398 23.92 -35.96 8.00
C PRO A 398 24.43 -37.36 8.38
N PHE A 399 25.48 -37.86 7.71
CA PHE A 399 26.05 -39.18 7.95
C PHE A 399 27.23 -39.17 8.93
N LYS A 400 27.58 -38.03 9.54
CA LYS A 400 28.83 -37.85 10.33
C LYS A 400 29.12 -38.98 11.33
N ASN A 401 28.10 -39.56 11.98
CA ASN A 401 28.27 -40.59 13.01
C ASN A 401 28.50 -42.00 12.45
N VAL A 402 28.32 -42.20 11.14
CA VAL A 402 28.46 -43.49 10.45
C VAL A 402 29.52 -43.43 9.35
N LEU A 403 30.28 -42.33 9.24
CA LEU A 403 31.46 -42.22 8.38
C LEU A 403 32.60 -43.07 8.94
N TYR A 404 33.37 -43.70 8.06
CA TYR A 404 34.50 -44.54 8.42
C TYR A 404 35.63 -44.42 7.38
N GLY A 405 36.83 -44.89 7.74
CA GLY A 405 37.98 -44.95 6.84
C GLY A 405 38.26 -43.64 6.11
N LYS A 406 38.44 -43.72 4.78
CA LYS A 406 38.76 -42.56 3.92
C LYS A 406 37.68 -41.47 3.95
N TYR A 407 36.41 -41.82 4.14
CA TYR A 407 35.31 -40.85 4.12
C TYR A 407 35.31 -39.96 5.36
N LEU A 408 35.61 -40.54 6.53
CA LEU A 408 35.75 -39.78 7.77
C LEU A 408 36.93 -38.81 7.71
N THR A 409 38.09 -39.27 7.23
CA THR A 409 39.27 -38.42 7.03
C THR A 409 38.99 -37.28 6.04
N TYR A 410 38.30 -37.57 4.94
CA TYR A 410 37.90 -36.55 3.96
C TYR A 410 36.93 -35.53 4.57
N PHE A 411 35.90 -35.97 5.27
CA PHE A 411 34.95 -35.07 5.94
C PHE A 411 35.63 -34.17 6.97
N GLN A 412 36.54 -34.70 7.79
CA GLN A 412 37.33 -33.92 8.74
C GLN A 412 38.14 -32.82 8.03
N SER A 413 38.72 -33.11 6.86
CA SER A 413 39.44 -32.11 6.06
C SER A 413 38.55 -30.96 5.57
N LEU A 414 37.24 -31.21 5.36
CA LEU A 414 36.26 -30.19 4.97
C LEU A 414 35.80 -29.30 6.14
N THR A 415 35.97 -29.75 7.39
CA THR A 415 35.50 -29.05 8.60
C THR A 415 36.63 -28.52 9.50
N SER A 416 37.90 -28.65 9.07
CA SER A 416 39.09 -28.24 9.84
C SER A 416 39.43 -26.74 9.73
N SER A 417 38.85 -26.02 8.75
CA SER A 417 38.93 -24.56 8.66
C SER A 417 38.02 -23.92 9.72
N LYS A 418 38.23 -22.64 10.08
CA LYS A 418 37.42 -21.86 11.04
C LYS A 418 35.91 -21.74 10.73
N GLU A 419 35.39 -22.52 9.79
CA GLU A 419 34.00 -22.53 9.38
C GLU A 419 33.12 -23.33 10.35
N THR A 420 32.02 -22.71 10.79
CA THR A 420 31.01 -23.33 11.64
C THR A 420 30.41 -24.59 11.00
N LEU A 421 30.05 -25.58 11.83
CA LEU A 421 29.25 -26.73 11.40
C LEU A 421 27.90 -26.26 10.86
N LEU A 422 27.43 -26.90 9.78
CA LEU A 422 26.13 -26.60 9.17
C LEU A 422 24.99 -26.91 10.16
N ALA A 423 24.09 -25.95 10.34
CA ALA A 423 22.86 -26.07 11.11
C ALA A 423 21.67 -26.40 10.19
N ASP A 424 20.54 -26.82 10.76
CA ASP A 424 19.31 -27.16 10.01
C ASP A 424 18.85 -26.02 9.08
N LYS A 425 19.02 -24.78 9.53
CA LYS A 425 18.68 -23.57 8.78
C LYS A 425 19.45 -23.42 7.46
N ASP A 426 20.63 -24.02 7.35
CA ASP A 426 21.50 -23.90 6.17
C ASP A 426 21.01 -24.78 5.00
N TYR A 427 20.04 -25.67 5.26
CA TYR A 427 19.42 -26.55 4.25
C TYR A 427 18.03 -26.05 3.80
N VAL A 428 17.56 -24.90 4.31
CA VAL A 428 16.29 -24.30 3.89
C VAL A 428 16.50 -23.57 2.57
N SER A 429 15.93 -24.10 1.49
CA SER A 429 15.91 -23.44 0.18
C SER A 429 14.98 -22.22 0.22
N GLY A 430 15.35 -21.13 -0.45
CA GLY A 430 14.43 -20.00 -0.65
C GLY A 430 14.25 -19.09 0.57
N ARG A 431 15.23 -18.96 1.47
CA ARG A 431 15.31 -17.75 2.29
C ARG A 431 15.46 -16.58 1.33
N VAL A 432 14.34 -15.92 1.04
CA VAL A 432 14.38 -14.52 0.61
C VAL A 432 14.96 -13.79 1.80
N VAL A 433 16.26 -13.59 1.77
CA VAL A 433 16.85 -12.60 2.67
C VAL A 433 16.30 -11.29 2.12
N VAL A 434 15.29 -10.75 2.80
CA VAL A 434 14.77 -9.41 2.51
C VAL A 434 15.66 -8.45 3.28
N GLY A 435 16.36 -7.60 2.56
CA GLY A 435 17.25 -6.59 3.10
C GLY A 435 17.37 -5.49 2.05
N ALA A 436 17.56 -4.26 2.51
CA ALA A 436 17.85 -3.17 1.60
C ALA A 436 19.20 -3.45 0.92
N ILE A 437 19.22 -3.42 -0.41
CA ILE A 437 20.48 -3.42 -1.15
C ILE A 437 21.23 -2.15 -0.75
N LYS A 438 22.49 -2.32 -0.34
CA LYS A 438 23.42 -1.24 -0.05
C LYS A 438 24.46 -1.21 -1.13
N ASP A 439 24.71 -0.04 -1.69
CA ASP A 439 25.76 0.09 -2.70
C ASP A 439 27.09 0.42 -2.01
N ARG A 440 28.19 -0.16 -2.51
CA ARG A 440 29.55 0.11 -2.02
C ARG A 440 30.50 0.35 -3.19
N SER A 441 31.48 1.21 -2.99
CA SER A 441 32.53 1.42 -3.99
C SER A 441 33.58 0.30 -3.94
N PRO A 442 34.21 -0.08 -5.07
CA PRO A 442 35.39 -0.95 -5.10
C PRO A 442 36.64 -0.34 -4.45
N LYS A 443 36.72 1.00 -4.35
CA LYS A 443 37.76 1.73 -3.61
C LYS A 443 37.13 2.87 -2.84
N SER A 444 37.43 3.01 -1.55
CA SER A 444 37.01 4.18 -0.79
C SER A 444 37.76 5.44 -1.22
N ARG A 445 37.26 6.62 -0.85
CA ARG A 445 37.94 7.91 -1.05
C ARG A 445 39.37 7.89 -0.54
N ASP A 446 39.61 7.33 0.66
CA ASP A 446 40.95 7.23 1.27
C ASP A 446 41.90 6.30 0.50
N GLU A 447 41.36 5.29 -0.19
CA GLU A 447 42.15 4.42 -1.06
C GLU A 447 42.45 5.07 -2.41
N LEU A 448 41.50 5.82 -2.97
CA LEU A 448 41.71 6.62 -4.17
C LEU A 448 42.72 7.75 -3.91
N ALA A 449 42.70 8.39 -2.74
CA ALA A 449 43.64 9.46 -2.35
C ALA A 449 45.11 9.01 -2.32
N LYS A 450 45.38 7.71 -2.19
CA LYS A 450 46.74 7.13 -2.20
C LYS A 450 47.29 6.91 -3.61
N LEU A 451 46.47 7.01 -4.64
CA LEU A 451 46.85 6.86 -6.04
C LEU A 451 47.24 8.21 -6.64
N SER A 452 48.11 8.19 -7.64
CA SER A 452 48.36 9.35 -8.50
C SER A 452 47.14 9.68 -9.38
N ASP A 453 47.00 10.91 -9.84
CA ASP A 453 45.84 11.30 -10.66
C ASP A 453 45.75 10.53 -11.98
N GLU A 454 46.89 10.11 -12.55
CA GLU A 454 46.93 9.23 -13.73
C GLU A 454 46.41 7.82 -13.43
N GLU A 455 46.78 7.25 -12.28
CA GLU A 455 46.26 5.95 -11.83
C GLU A 455 44.77 6.01 -11.53
N ILE A 456 44.27 7.11 -10.95
CA ILE A 456 42.83 7.30 -10.71
C ILE A 456 42.08 7.39 -12.04
N LEU A 457 42.56 8.20 -13.00
CA LEU A 457 41.96 8.34 -14.32
C LEU A 457 41.87 7.00 -15.05
N ASN A 458 42.94 6.19 -15.01
CA ASN A 458 42.92 4.85 -15.59
C ASN A 458 41.91 3.95 -14.86
N PHE A 459 41.89 3.97 -13.51
CA PHE A 459 40.99 3.13 -12.73
C PHE A 459 39.50 3.41 -12.99
N VAL A 460 39.08 4.68 -13.01
CA VAL A 460 37.67 5.04 -13.27
C VAL A 460 37.22 4.70 -14.68
N ASN A 461 38.15 4.69 -15.64
CA ASN A 461 37.88 4.32 -17.03
C ASN A 461 37.85 2.80 -17.25
N GLU A 462 38.70 2.03 -16.57
CA GLU A 462 38.90 0.59 -16.84
C GLU A 462 38.10 -0.34 -15.93
N TRP A 463 37.68 0.11 -14.73
CA TRP A 463 37.00 -0.76 -13.79
C TRP A 463 35.56 -1.09 -14.25
N GLU A 464 35.23 -2.37 -14.39
CA GLU A 464 33.91 -2.88 -14.86
C GLU A 464 33.32 -4.02 -14.03
N ASP A 465 34.02 -4.43 -12.99
CA ASP A 465 33.64 -5.59 -12.19
C ASP A 465 32.50 -5.23 -11.22
N THR A 466 31.32 -4.89 -11.75
CA THR A 466 30.11 -4.72 -10.94
C THR A 466 29.64 -6.08 -10.46
N HIS A 467 29.71 -6.31 -9.15
CA HIS A 467 29.38 -7.60 -8.55
C HIS A 467 28.81 -7.41 -7.15
N ARG A 468 28.19 -8.46 -6.60
CA ARG A 468 27.80 -8.48 -5.20
C ARG A 468 28.99 -8.86 -4.33
N ASP A 469 29.12 -8.21 -3.19
CA ASP A 469 30.13 -8.57 -2.20
C ASP A 469 30.04 -10.05 -1.83
N THR A 470 31.19 -10.68 -1.67
CA THR A 470 31.29 -12.13 -1.46
C THR A 470 30.83 -12.57 -0.07
N ASP A 471 30.87 -11.66 0.91
CA ASP A 471 30.54 -11.89 2.31
C ASP A 471 29.14 -11.34 2.68
N ASP A 472 28.63 -10.34 1.94
CA ASP A 472 27.28 -9.79 2.10
C ASP A 472 26.55 -9.59 0.75
N TRP A 473 25.61 -10.49 0.45
CA TRP A 473 24.83 -10.48 -0.80
C TRP A 473 23.92 -9.26 -0.98
N PHE A 474 23.69 -8.47 0.08
CA PHE A 474 22.99 -7.19 -0.01
C PHE A 474 23.89 -6.02 -0.37
N VAL A 475 25.21 -6.21 -0.38
CA VAL A 475 26.14 -5.17 -0.78
C VAL A 475 26.46 -5.33 -2.26
N GLU A 476 26.07 -4.34 -3.06
CA GLU A 476 26.41 -4.30 -4.47
C GLU A 476 27.62 -3.38 -4.67
N ILE A 477 28.71 -3.93 -5.21
CA ILE A 477 29.88 -3.16 -5.60
C ILE A 477 29.64 -2.64 -7.02
N ASN A 478 29.47 -1.34 -7.19
CA ASN A 478 29.03 -0.77 -8.46
C ASN A 478 29.66 0.58 -8.82
N ILE A 479 29.49 0.96 -10.09
CA ILE A 479 30.05 2.20 -10.67
C ILE A 479 29.46 3.45 -10.01
N ARG A 480 28.20 3.42 -9.54
CA ARG A 480 27.56 4.60 -8.92
C ARG A 480 28.25 4.95 -7.60
N SER A 481 28.51 3.96 -6.75
CA SER A 481 29.26 4.18 -5.52
C SER A 481 30.70 4.60 -5.79
N LEU A 482 31.36 4.06 -6.82
CA LEU A 482 32.69 4.56 -7.22
C LEU A 482 32.65 6.03 -7.63
N ALA A 483 31.64 6.45 -8.40
CA ALA A 483 31.45 7.84 -8.78
C ALA A 483 31.18 8.74 -7.55
N SER A 484 30.47 8.24 -6.53
CA SER A 484 30.27 8.95 -5.26
C SER A 484 31.57 9.15 -4.47
N GLU A 485 32.39 8.10 -4.33
CA GLU A 485 33.70 8.22 -3.65
C GLU A 485 34.66 9.12 -4.44
N PHE A 486 34.59 9.08 -5.78
CA PHE A 486 35.34 9.97 -6.65
C PHE A 486 34.90 11.43 -6.50
N GLN A 487 33.59 11.70 -6.42
CA GLN A 487 33.06 13.04 -6.14
C GLN A 487 33.60 13.59 -4.82
N MET A 488 33.59 12.78 -3.74
CA MET A 488 34.13 13.20 -2.44
C MET A 488 35.62 13.53 -2.53
N LEU A 489 36.40 12.70 -3.23
CA LEU A 489 37.83 12.98 -3.45
C LEU A 489 38.05 14.28 -4.23
N LEU A 490 37.22 14.53 -5.25
CA LEU A 490 37.26 15.74 -6.04
C LEU A 490 37.04 16.97 -5.17
N GLU A 491 35.99 16.95 -4.35
CA GLU A 491 35.61 18.05 -3.45
C GLU A 491 36.65 18.32 -2.36
N GLU A 492 37.09 17.27 -1.65
CA GLU A 492 37.87 17.38 -0.43
C GLU A 492 39.37 17.58 -0.69
N GLU A 493 39.90 17.08 -1.82
CA GLU A 493 41.34 17.11 -2.08
C GLU A 493 41.69 17.71 -3.46
N ILE A 494 41.18 17.13 -4.55
CA ILE A 494 41.66 17.46 -5.91
C ILE A 494 41.34 18.90 -6.29
N ILE A 495 40.11 19.39 -6.06
CA ILE A 495 39.72 20.77 -6.37
C ILE A 495 40.50 21.77 -5.51
N GLN A 496 41.00 21.38 -4.35
CA GLN A 496 41.77 22.28 -3.47
C GLN A 496 43.23 22.38 -3.88
N ASP A 497 43.81 21.29 -4.39
CA ASP A 497 45.18 21.25 -4.90
C ASP A 497 45.26 21.80 -6.34
N ASN A 498 45.99 22.90 -6.55
CA ASN A 498 46.11 23.54 -7.87
C ASN A 498 46.82 22.67 -8.92
N SER A 499 47.76 21.82 -8.51
CA SER A 499 48.47 20.89 -9.40
C SER A 499 47.53 19.78 -9.85
N ARG A 500 46.88 19.10 -8.90
CA ARG A 500 45.94 18.00 -9.19
C ARG A 500 44.73 18.49 -9.97
N PHE A 501 44.15 19.62 -9.56
CA PHE A 501 43.04 20.25 -10.28
C PHE A 501 43.38 20.52 -11.76
N ARG A 502 44.58 21.08 -12.02
CA ARG A 502 45.03 21.36 -13.39
C ARG A 502 45.19 20.09 -14.21
N PHE A 503 45.63 18.99 -13.60
CA PHE A 503 45.67 17.68 -14.26
C PHE A 503 44.27 17.28 -14.76
N TRP A 504 43.28 17.27 -13.88
CA TRP A 504 41.92 16.82 -14.21
C TRP A 504 41.23 17.71 -15.23
N ILE A 505 41.40 19.04 -15.16
CA ILE A 505 40.89 19.95 -16.19
C ILE A 505 41.54 19.69 -17.55
N ASN A 506 42.87 19.49 -17.60
CA ASN A 506 43.59 19.23 -18.86
C ASN A 506 43.25 17.86 -19.47
N HIS A 507 42.89 16.87 -18.64
CA HIS A 507 42.59 15.50 -19.07
C HIS A 507 41.09 15.19 -19.10
N ARG A 508 40.21 16.19 -18.99
CA ARG A 508 38.74 16.00 -18.98
C ARG A 508 38.21 15.21 -20.18
N GLU A 509 38.81 15.38 -21.36
CA GLU A 509 38.46 14.65 -22.60
C GLU A 509 38.83 13.16 -22.55
N GLN A 510 39.68 12.76 -21.60
CA GLN A 510 40.09 11.36 -21.42
C GLN A 510 39.17 10.61 -20.44
N ILE A 511 38.22 11.30 -19.79
CA ILE A 511 37.20 10.66 -18.95
C ILE A 511 36.15 10.05 -19.88
N ARG A 512 36.12 8.71 -19.99
CA ARG A 512 35.31 8.01 -20.99
C ARG A 512 33.84 7.87 -20.61
N ARG A 513 33.51 7.97 -19.31
CA ARG A 513 32.15 7.73 -18.79
C ARG A 513 31.56 9.03 -18.23
N PRO A 514 30.41 9.50 -18.76
CA PRO A 514 29.77 10.74 -18.31
C PRO A 514 29.46 10.80 -16.82
N ILE A 515 29.20 9.67 -16.15
CA ILE A 515 28.91 9.62 -14.71
C ILE A 515 30.02 10.27 -13.86
N TYR A 516 31.29 10.13 -14.24
CA TYR A 516 32.40 10.75 -13.50
C TYR A 516 32.55 12.24 -13.80
N VAL A 517 32.16 12.68 -15.00
CA VAL A 517 32.07 14.12 -15.31
C VAL A 517 30.93 14.75 -14.52
N ARG A 518 29.79 14.06 -14.38
CA ARG A 518 28.70 14.50 -13.50
C ARG A 518 29.18 14.66 -12.07
N SER A 519 29.89 13.67 -11.53
CA SER A 519 30.53 13.75 -10.21
C SER A 519 31.49 14.93 -10.08
N PHE A 520 32.20 15.30 -11.16
CA PHE A 520 33.06 16.48 -11.16
C PHE A 520 32.27 17.79 -11.05
N ILE A 521 31.17 17.92 -11.77
CA ILE A 521 30.26 19.07 -11.65
C ILE A 521 29.63 19.12 -10.25
N GLN A 522 29.18 17.99 -9.71
CA GLN A 522 28.58 17.91 -8.38
C GLN A 522 29.57 18.25 -7.26
N ALA A 523 30.85 17.87 -7.39
CA ALA A 523 31.89 18.30 -6.48
C ALA A 523 32.07 19.83 -6.48
N PHE A 524 32.01 20.47 -7.66
CA PHE A 524 31.99 21.94 -7.74
C PHE A 524 30.73 22.54 -7.10
N GLN A 525 29.57 21.93 -7.32
CA GLN A 525 28.32 22.38 -6.73
C GLN A 525 28.39 22.41 -5.19
N GLU A 526 28.90 21.36 -4.55
CA GLU A 526 29.06 21.33 -3.08
C GLU A 526 30.08 22.37 -2.58
N ARG A 527 31.17 22.61 -3.33
CA ARG A 527 32.11 23.71 -3.02
C ARG A 527 31.45 25.07 -3.11
N ILE A 528 30.66 25.32 -4.15
CA ILE A 528 29.92 26.58 -4.35
C ILE A 528 28.91 26.78 -3.22
N LYS A 529 28.16 25.74 -2.87
CA LYS A 529 27.20 25.72 -1.76
C LYS A 529 27.85 26.03 -0.40
N SER A 530 29.10 25.58 -0.20
CA SER A 530 29.93 25.95 0.97
C SER A 530 30.49 27.38 0.94
N GLY A 531 30.24 28.14 -0.13
CA GLY A 531 30.69 29.52 -0.33
C GLY A 531 32.07 29.66 -0.98
N ASN A 532 32.67 28.57 -1.49
CA ASN A 532 33.95 28.65 -2.20
C ASN A 532 33.74 28.87 -3.71
N LEU A 533 34.11 30.06 -4.18
CA LEU A 533 33.94 30.48 -5.57
C LEU A 533 35.27 30.70 -6.33
N GLU A 534 36.42 30.30 -5.75
CA GLU A 534 37.75 30.62 -6.30
C GLU A 534 37.95 30.07 -7.72
N LYS A 535 37.40 28.88 -8.00
CA LYS A 535 37.55 28.15 -9.27
C LYS A 535 36.29 28.16 -10.14
N ILE A 536 35.38 29.12 -9.90
CA ILE A 536 34.10 29.19 -10.59
C ILE A 536 34.26 29.41 -12.11
N ASP A 537 35.33 30.10 -12.53
CA ASP A 537 35.60 30.32 -13.95
C ASP A 537 35.93 29.02 -14.67
N GLN A 538 36.84 28.23 -14.10
CA GLN A 538 37.19 26.92 -14.63
C GLN A 538 36.02 25.94 -14.53
N CYS A 539 35.16 26.08 -13.51
CA CYS A 539 33.93 25.32 -13.41
C CYS A 539 33.01 25.57 -14.60
N PHE A 540 32.71 26.82 -14.97
CA PHE A 540 31.85 26.97 -16.16
C PHE A 540 32.56 26.67 -17.47
N ASP A 541 33.89 26.71 -17.57
CA ASP A 541 34.59 26.18 -18.75
C ASP A 541 34.33 24.67 -18.90
N LEU A 542 34.29 23.94 -17.79
CA LEU A 542 33.88 22.53 -17.76
C LEU A 542 32.40 22.37 -18.13
N CYS A 543 31.52 23.23 -17.62
CA CYS A 543 30.10 23.21 -17.98
C CYS A 543 29.88 23.48 -19.48
N GLU A 544 30.55 24.48 -20.07
CA GLU A 544 30.50 24.77 -21.51
C GLU A 544 30.97 23.56 -22.33
N TRP A 545 32.03 22.89 -21.88
CA TRP A 545 32.50 21.66 -22.51
C TRP A 545 31.46 20.53 -22.43
N VAL A 546 30.81 20.32 -21.29
CA VAL A 546 29.73 19.33 -21.17
C VAL A 546 28.57 19.66 -22.10
N LEU A 547 28.15 20.92 -22.17
CA LEU A 547 27.07 21.36 -23.07
C LEU A 547 27.45 21.32 -24.57
N SER A 548 28.73 21.17 -24.91
CA SER A 548 29.17 20.99 -26.30
C SER A 548 28.93 19.57 -26.83
N HIS A 549 28.60 18.60 -25.95
CA HIS A 549 28.27 17.23 -26.35
C HIS A 549 26.77 17.11 -26.67
N GLU A 550 26.46 16.48 -27.81
CA GLU A 550 25.07 16.28 -28.24
C GLU A 550 24.32 15.30 -27.33
N SER A 551 23.00 15.49 -27.22
CA SER A 551 22.10 14.46 -26.70
C SER A 551 22.02 13.31 -27.71
N GLN A 552 22.44 12.11 -27.34
CA GLN A 552 22.36 10.94 -28.22
C GLN A 552 21.06 10.16 -27.99
N SER A 553 20.47 9.66 -29.09
CA SER A 553 19.35 8.71 -29.05
C SER A 553 19.87 7.27 -29.11
N GLY A 554 19.44 6.40 -28.19
CA GLY A 554 19.78 4.98 -28.25
C GLY A 554 19.00 4.11 -27.27
N GLU A 555 18.58 2.92 -27.70
CA GLU A 555 17.82 1.93 -26.90
C GLU A 555 18.60 1.38 -25.67
N PHE A 556 19.86 1.77 -25.48
CA PHE A 556 20.75 1.34 -24.39
C PHE A 556 21.49 2.52 -23.76
N GLU A 557 20.73 3.50 -23.27
CA GLU A 557 21.25 4.61 -22.47
C GLU A 557 21.89 4.13 -21.18
N ASN A 558 23.13 4.56 -20.93
CA ASN A 558 23.76 4.37 -19.64
C ASN A 558 24.90 5.37 -19.44
N GLU A 559 24.74 6.31 -18.50
CA GLU A 559 25.81 7.24 -18.10
C GLU A 559 27.09 6.55 -17.59
N LYS A 560 27.00 5.24 -17.27
CA LYS A 560 28.11 4.37 -16.86
C LYS A 560 28.85 3.74 -18.05
N SER A 561 28.27 3.78 -19.25
CA SER A 561 28.85 3.19 -20.46
C SER A 561 29.94 4.10 -21.02
N PHE A 562 31.03 3.49 -21.49
CA PHE A 562 32.06 4.17 -22.26
C PHE A 562 31.84 4.00 -23.78
N ASP A 563 31.15 2.94 -24.22
CA ASP A 563 30.85 2.66 -25.63
C ASP A 563 29.69 3.51 -26.16
N THR A 564 28.73 3.81 -25.28
CA THR A 564 27.49 4.57 -25.59
C THR A 564 27.27 5.66 -24.53
N PRO A 565 28.15 6.67 -24.45
CA PRO A 565 28.11 7.67 -23.38
C PRO A 565 26.86 8.56 -23.49
N ASP A 566 25.99 8.51 -22.48
CA ASP A 566 24.86 9.44 -22.32
C ASP A 566 25.25 10.63 -21.45
N TRP A 567 25.23 11.82 -22.04
CA TRP A 567 25.56 13.09 -21.38
C TRP A 567 24.37 13.77 -20.71
N SER A 568 23.15 13.23 -20.84
CA SER A 568 21.91 13.85 -20.32
C SER A 568 22.00 14.16 -18.82
N SER A 569 22.50 13.23 -18.01
CA SER A 569 22.67 13.44 -16.56
C SER A 569 23.76 14.45 -16.21
N SER A 570 24.82 14.56 -17.02
CA SER A 570 25.87 15.57 -16.84
C SER A 570 25.35 16.96 -17.20
N ARG A 571 24.55 17.09 -18.26
CA ARG A 571 23.86 18.32 -18.64
C ARG A 571 22.87 18.76 -17.56
N PHE A 572 22.12 17.82 -17.00
CA PHE A 572 21.23 18.08 -15.87
C PHE A 572 21.99 18.67 -14.67
N ALA A 573 23.15 18.11 -14.34
CA ALA A 573 24.01 18.64 -13.26
C ALA A 573 24.54 20.06 -13.53
N VAL A 574 24.72 20.47 -14.79
CA VAL A 574 25.03 21.87 -15.13
C VAL A 574 23.88 22.79 -14.73
N GLY A 575 22.63 22.40 -15.00
CA GLY A 575 21.45 23.15 -14.55
C GLY A 575 21.37 23.27 -13.03
N ASP A 576 21.64 22.19 -12.31
CA ASP A 576 21.68 22.17 -10.84
C ASP A 576 22.77 23.07 -10.26
N LEU A 577 23.95 23.07 -10.89
CA LEU A 577 25.04 23.95 -10.50
C LEU A 577 24.68 25.43 -10.71
N ILE A 578 24.05 25.77 -11.85
CA ILE A 578 23.56 27.13 -12.09
C ILE A 578 22.54 27.52 -11.03
N SER A 579 21.54 26.67 -10.77
CA SER A 579 20.54 26.91 -9.73
C SER A 579 21.18 27.18 -8.36
N GLU A 580 22.22 26.41 -7.99
CA GLU A 580 22.99 26.64 -6.77
C GLU A 580 23.69 28.02 -6.77
N CYS A 581 24.32 28.41 -7.89
CA CYS A 581 24.95 29.72 -8.03
C CYS A 581 23.98 30.89 -7.81
N LEU A 582 22.69 30.71 -8.09
CA LEU A 582 21.67 31.77 -7.96
C LEU A 582 21.15 31.93 -6.52
N LYS A 583 21.48 31.00 -5.60
CA LYS A 583 21.03 31.09 -4.21
C LYS A 583 21.72 32.21 -3.46
N GLU A 584 20.97 32.82 -2.54
CA GLU A 584 21.37 34.04 -1.84
C GLU A 584 22.59 33.84 -0.93
N ASN A 585 22.70 32.68 -0.30
CA ASN A 585 23.78 32.32 0.61
C ASN A 585 25.12 32.10 -0.11
N VAL A 586 25.10 31.77 -1.40
CA VAL A 586 26.30 31.47 -2.20
C VAL A 586 27.07 32.75 -2.60
N LYS A 587 26.38 33.90 -2.72
CA LYS A 587 26.98 35.22 -3.04
C LYS A 587 27.80 35.23 -4.34
N THR A 588 27.32 34.56 -5.39
CA THR A 588 27.94 34.58 -6.72
C THR A 588 28.11 36.02 -7.25
N PRO A 589 29.30 36.43 -7.70
CA PRO A 589 29.52 37.79 -8.19
C PRO A 589 28.73 38.12 -9.46
N LEU A 590 28.22 39.35 -9.55
CA LEU A 590 27.55 39.87 -10.76
C LEU A 590 28.41 39.83 -12.03
N SER A 591 29.74 39.81 -11.90
CA SER A 591 30.65 39.65 -13.05
C SER A 591 30.46 38.31 -13.78
N LYS A 592 29.73 37.36 -13.20
CA LYS A 592 29.41 36.05 -13.79
C LYS A 592 28.10 36.04 -14.57
N ARG A 593 27.33 37.13 -14.56
CA ARG A 593 26.02 37.28 -15.22
C ARG A 593 26.03 36.83 -16.68
N GLU A 594 26.96 37.32 -17.48
CA GLU A 594 27.06 37.01 -18.92
C GLU A 594 27.30 35.52 -19.17
N ARG A 595 28.20 34.91 -18.40
CA ARG A 595 28.49 33.47 -18.52
C ARG A 595 27.32 32.59 -18.06
N LEU A 596 26.64 32.97 -16.98
CA LEU A 596 25.44 32.25 -16.52
C LEU A 596 24.32 32.32 -17.57
N ALA A 597 24.10 33.49 -18.19
CA ALA A 597 23.13 33.65 -19.27
C ALA A 597 23.46 32.74 -20.46
N LYS A 598 24.73 32.70 -20.90
CA LYS A 598 25.19 31.84 -22.00
C LYS A 598 24.93 30.35 -21.74
N LEU A 599 25.23 29.86 -20.53
CA LEU A 599 24.96 28.46 -20.17
C LEU A 599 23.47 28.14 -20.14
N LEU A 600 22.65 29.06 -19.61
CA LEU A 600 21.19 28.91 -19.57
C LEU A 600 20.60 28.92 -20.98
N GLU A 601 21.11 29.77 -21.87
CA GLU A 601 20.70 29.80 -23.27
C GLU A 601 20.95 28.44 -23.94
N LEU A 602 22.15 27.89 -23.79
CA LEU A 602 22.49 26.55 -24.30
C LEU A 602 21.56 25.48 -23.70
N LEU A 603 21.33 25.51 -22.39
CA LEU A 603 20.46 24.55 -21.72
C LEU A 603 19.01 24.61 -22.21
N CYS A 604 18.49 25.81 -22.45
CA CYS A 604 17.12 26.02 -22.91
C CYS A 604 16.94 25.67 -24.39
N THR A 605 17.95 25.80 -25.24
CA THR A 605 17.76 25.81 -26.71
C THR A 605 18.22 24.54 -27.42
N GLN A 606 19.08 23.75 -26.78
CA GLN A 606 19.63 22.54 -27.36
C GLN A 606 18.62 21.38 -27.48
N TYR A 607 18.95 20.42 -28.33
CA TYR A 607 18.22 19.16 -28.46
C TYR A 607 18.14 18.41 -27.13
N ASP A 608 16.94 17.96 -26.76
CA ASP A 608 16.68 17.11 -25.61
C ASP A 608 15.93 15.89 -26.13
N TRP A 609 16.66 14.79 -26.32
CA TRP A 609 16.14 13.62 -27.02
C TRP A 609 14.89 13.03 -26.36
N ARG A 610 14.73 13.13 -25.03
CA ARG A 610 13.53 12.63 -24.33
C ARG A 610 12.30 13.44 -24.69
N LEU A 611 12.42 14.76 -24.62
CA LEU A 611 11.34 15.67 -24.96
C LEU A 611 11.05 15.64 -26.46
N ASP A 612 12.08 15.73 -27.29
CA ASP A 612 11.96 15.89 -28.74
C ASP A 612 11.51 14.60 -29.45
N GLU A 613 11.79 13.42 -28.90
CA GLU A 613 11.28 12.11 -29.38
C GLU A 613 10.04 11.62 -28.63
N GLN A 614 9.46 12.46 -27.75
CA GLN A 614 8.27 12.12 -26.94
C GLN A 614 8.44 10.82 -26.12
N ARG A 615 9.59 10.68 -25.47
CA ARG A 615 9.95 9.55 -24.62
C ARG A 615 9.86 9.96 -23.14
N PRO A 616 8.78 9.58 -22.42
CA PRO A 616 8.62 9.97 -21.02
C PRO A 616 9.67 9.31 -20.13
N VAL A 617 10.15 10.04 -19.13
CA VAL A 617 11.03 9.54 -18.06
C VAL A 617 10.25 8.57 -17.15
N LEU A 618 8.96 8.85 -16.91
CA LEU A 618 8.09 8.04 -16.07
C LEU A 618 7.13 7.18 -16.92
N ILE A 619 7.27 5.84 -16.82
CA ILE A 619 6.43 4.88 -17.58
C ILE A 619 4.94 4.99 -17.21
N ASP A 620 4.64 5.38 -15.96
CA ASP A 620 3.28 5.58 -15.42
C ASP A 620 3.06 7.03 -14.94
N GLY A 621 3.75 8.00 -15.54
CA GLY A 621 3.65 9.42 -15.16
C GLY A 621 2.31 10.04 -15.56
N ASP A 622 1.51 10.45 -14.57
CA ASP A 622 0.16 10.98 -14.75
C ASP A 622 0.10 12.49 -15.11
N SER A 623 1.22 13.23 -15.02
CA SER A 623 1.27 14.70 -15.13
C SER A 623 2.47 15.19 -15.94
N SER A 624 2.23 16.12 -16.88
CA SER A 624 3.28 16.78 -17.67
C SER A 624 4.24 17.61 -16.81
N LEU A 625 3.81 18.10 -15.64
CA LEU A 625 4.68 18.84 -14.72
C LEU A 625 5.68 17.91 -14.00
N ASP A 626 5.25 16.69 -13.63
CA ASP A 626 6.12 15.68 -13.03
C ASP A 626 7.18 15.22 -14.04
N GLU A 627 6.80 15.14 -15.31
CA GLU A 627 7.75 14.89 -16.41
C GLU A 627 8.71 16.08 -16.57
N ALA A 628 8.22 17.31 -16.46
CA ALA A 628 9.02 18.51 -16.67
C ALA A 628 10.18 18.65 -15.66
N ILE A 629 9.95 18.36 -14.37
CA ILE A 629 11.01 18.45 -13.34
C ILE A 629 12.15 17.44 -13.53
N ASN A 630 11.92 16.40 -14.35
CA ASN A 630 12.88 15.35 -14.67
C ASN A 630 13.60 15.55 -16.01
N ASN A 631 13.31 16.64 -16.74
CA ASN A 631 13.93 16.95 -18.03
C ASN A 631 14.81 18.20 -17.95
N THR A 632 15.97 18.14 -18.61
CA THR A 632 17.02 19.18 -18.51
C THR A 632 16.52 20.52 -19.03
N ARG A 633 15.89 20.54 -20.21
CA ARG A 633 15.42 21.78 -20.84
C ARG A 633 14.31 22.46 -20.04
N CYS A 634 13.38 21.68 -19.49
CA CYS A 634 12.30 22.20 -18.63
C CYS A 634 12.85 22.84 -17.33
N ARG A 635 13.76 22.16 -16.63
CA ARG A 635 14.40 22.71 -15.42
C ARG A 635 15.26 23.95 -15.73
N ALA A 636 15.84 24.02 -16.91
CA ALA A 636 16.56 25.20 -17.36
C ALA A 636 15.64 26.42 -17.54
N LEU A 637 14.41 26.23 -18.07
CA LEU A 637 13.42 27.31 -18.19
C LEU A 637 13.01 27.85 -16.81
N GLU A 638 12.80 26.99 -15.82
CA GLU A 638 12.55 27.42 -14.43
C GLU A 638 13.76 28.17 -13.83
N THR A 639 14.97 27.65 -14.07
CA THR A 639 16.22 28.27 -13.60
C THR A 639 16.47 29.63 -14.26
N LEU A 640 16.05 29.82 -15.52
CA LEU A 640 16.12 31.09 -16.24
C LEU A 640 15.30 32.18 -15.54
N VAL A 641 14.13 31.83 -15.00
CA VAL A 641 13.30 32.76 -14.23
C VAL A 641 13.98 33.12 -12.91
N SER A 642 14.54 32.14 -12.21
CA SER A 642 15.35 32.36 -11.00
C SER A 642 16.57 33.26 -11.29
N PHE A 643 17.17 33.15 -12.47
CA PHE A 643 18.28 34.01 -12.89
C PHE A 643 17.87 35.48 -13.03
N GLY A 644 16.69 35.76 -13.59
CA GLY A 644 16.13 37.12 -13.65
C GLY A 644 15.96 37.74 -12.25
N TRP A 645 15.43 36.96 -11.30
CA TRP A 645 15.30 37.40 -9.91
C TRP A 645 16.66 37.61 -9.22
N TRP A 646 17.63 36.74 -9.48
CA TRP A 646 18.99 36.90 -8.99
C TRP A 646 19.63 38.21 -9.48
N ILE A 647 19.44 38.58 -10.75
CA ILE A 647 19.91 39.88 -11.29
C ILE A 647 19.28 41.03 -10.51
N ARG A 648 17.95 41.05 -10.37
CA ARG A 648 17.25 42.12 -9.66
C ARG A 648 17.66 42.22 -8.20
N LYS A 649 17.91 41.09 -7.54
CA LYS A 649 18.35 41.10 -6.15
C LYS A 649 19.73 41.75 -5.99
N HIS A 650 20.64 41.56 -6.95
CA HIS A 650 22.00 42.11 -6.88
C HIS A 650 22.15 43.51 -7.46
N SER A 651 21.37 43.86 -8.49
CA SER A 651 21.47 45.13 -9.21
C SER A 651 20.36 46.14 -8.88
N GLY A 652 19.31 45.72 -8.16
CA GLY A 652 18.13 46.51 -7.79
C GLY A 652 16.87 46.09 -8.53
N GLU A 653 15.69 46.34 -7.95
CA GLU A 653 14.39 45.85 -8.45
C GLU A 653 14.07 46.25 -9.90
N ASN A 654 14.54 47.42 -10.35
CA ASN A 654 14.30 47.95 -11.69
C ASN A 654 15.42 47.61 -12.70
N SER A 655 16.27 46.64 -12.38
CA SER A 655 17.37 46.24 -13.26
C SER A 655 16.86 45.60 -14.54
N ASN A 656 17.53 45.89 -15.65
CA ASN A 656 17.29 45.22 -16.92
C ASN A 656 17.59 43.72 -16.80
N VAL A 657 16.66 42.87 -17.23
CA VAL A 657 16.72 41.40 -17.26
C VAL A 657 16.47 40.85 -18.67
N GLN A 658 16.81 41.63 -19.70
CA GLN A 658 16.58 41.33 -21.12
C GLN A 658 17.12 39.95 -21.55
N GLU A 659 18.11 39.39 -20.87
CA GLU A 659 18.59 38.03 -21.14
C GLU A 659 17.48 36.98 -20.97
N VAL A 660 16.58 37.16 -19.99
CA VAL A 660 15.44 36.25 -19.78
C VAL A 660 14.53 36.26 -21.01
N THR A 661 14.16 37.44 -21.49
CA THR A 661 13.25 37.58 -22.64
C THR A 661 13.95 37.17 -23.95
N GLN A 662 15.22 37.50 -24.14
CA GLN A 662 16.00 37.06 -25.29
C GLN A 662 16.12 35.54 -25.38
N ILE A 663 16.44 34.86 -24.26
CA ILE A 663 16.56 33.40 -24.25
C ILE A 663 15.21 32.73 -24.53
N LEU A 664 14.11 33.28 -24.00
CA LEU A 664 12.76 32.78 -24.32
C LEU A 664 12.40 32.96 -25.80
N GLU A 665 12.77 34.08 -26.42
CA GLU A 665 12.58 34.27 -27.88
C GLU A 665 13.48 33.32 -28.69
N THR A 666 14.72 33.10 -28.27
CA THR A 666 15.60 32.10 -28.90
C THR A 666 14.97 30.72 -28.81
N ARG A 667 14.48 30.30 -27.62
CA ARG A 667 13.78 29.01 -27.42
C ARG A 667 12.58 28.88 -28.34
N ARG A 668 11.78 29.95 -28.49
CA ARG A 668 10.60 29.99 -29.37
C ARG A 668 10.96 29.75 -30.84
N MET A 669 12.12 30.23 -31.28
CA MET A 669 12.59 30.12 -32.66
C MET A 669 13.41 28.86 -32.94
N CYS A 670 13.70 28.03 -31.93
CA CYS A 670 14.44 26.78 -32.11
C CYS A 670 13.75 25.82 -33.09
N ALA A 671 14.55 25.00 -33.79
CA ALA A 671 14.05 23.99 -34.73
C ALA A 671 13.19 22.92 -34.05
N HIS A 672 13.40 22.69 -32.75
CA HIS A 672 12.61 21.77 -31.93
C HIS A 672 11.45 22.55 -31.26
N PRO A 673 10.18 22.19 -31.51
CA PRO A 673 9.04 22.89 -30.92
C PRO A 673 8.98 22.73 -29.40
N LEU A 674 8.15 23.54 -28.73
CA LEU A 674 7.83 23.32 -27.32
C LEU A 674 7.03 22.03 -27.14
N THR A 675 7.36 21.27 -26.11
CA THR A 675 6.66 20.05 -25.71
C THR A 675 5.66 20.32 -24.57
N LEU A 676 4.74 19.39 -24.30
CA LEU A 676 3.75 19.54 -23.23
C LEU A 676 4.38 19.77 -21.83
N PRO A 677 5.47 19.08 -21.43
CA PRO A 677 6.18 19.39 -20.18
C PRO A 677 6.75 20.81 -20.13
N GLU A 678 7.20 21.34 -21.27
CA GLU A 678 7.70 22.73 -21.34
C GLU A 678 6.56 23.74 -21.21
N TYR A 679 5.39 23.47 -21.83
CA TYR A 679 4.19 24.29 -21.62
C TYR A 679 3.74 24.31 -20.16
N ALA A 680 3.78 23.16 -19.46
CA ALA A 680 3.44 23.07 -18.05
C ALA A 680 4.33 23.99 -17.17
N ILE A 681 5.67 23.94 -17.37
CA ILE A 681 6.62 24.79 -16.62
C ILE A 681 6.50 26.27 -17.01
N LEU A 682 6.34 26.58 -18.29
CA LEU A 682 6.17 27.97 -18.73
C LEU A 682 4.88 28.57 -18.15
N GLY A 683 3.81 27.77 -18.06
CA GLY A 683 2.56 28.14 -17.40
C GLY A 683 2.74 28.43 -15.91
N SER A 684 3.38 27.52 -15.17
CA SER A 684 3.64 27.71 -13.73
C SER A 684 4.53 28.93 -13.46
N CYS A 685 5.47 29.23 -14.35
CA CYS A 685 6.40 30.34 -14.22
C CYS A 685 5.87 31.71 -14.70
N TYR A 686 4.74 31.77 -15.42
CA TYR A 686 4.30 32.97 -16.13
C TYR A 686 4.17 34.21 -15.22
N GLN A 687 3.66 34.05 -13.99
CA GLN A 687 3.54 35.18 -13.05
C GLN A 687 4.91 35.81 -12.73
N ASN A 688 5.94 34.99 -12.53
CA ASN A 688 7.29 35.45 -12.28
C ASN A 688 7.88 36.15 -13.51
N ILE A 689 7.66 35.61 -14.71
CA ILE A 689 8.09 36.22 -15.97
C ILE A 689 7.41 37.59 -16.16
N TYR A 690 6.11 37.70 -15.89
CA TYR A 690 5.39 38.96 -15.92
C TYR A 690 5.94 39.98 -14.92
N LEU A 691 6.29 39.54 -13.71
CA LEU A 691 6.93 40.42 -12.73
C LEU A 691 8.32 40.90 -13.20
N LEU A 692 9.08 40.05 -13.90
CA LEU A 692 10.39 40.36 -14.47
C LEU A 692 10.33 41.33 -15.67
N ASP A 693 9.35 41.18 -16.56
CA ASP A 693 9.10 42.11 -17.66
C ASP A 693 7.61 42.13 -18.04
N LYS A 694 6.88 43.11 -17.48
CA LYS A 694 5.42 43.22 -17.65
C LYS A 694 5.01 43.44 -19.10
N GLN A 695 5.75 44.29 -19.81
CA GLN A 695 5.40 44.69 -21.18
C GLN A 695 5.64 43.51 -22.11
N TRP A 696 6.84 42.92 -22.06
CA TRP A 696 7.18 41.80 -22.93
C TRP A 696 6.29 40.58 -22.70
N ALA A 697 6.00 40.23 -21.45
CA ALA A 697 5.13 39.09 -21.12
C ALA A 697 3.69 39.31 -21.63
N SER A 698 3.18 40.54 -21.49
CA SER A 698 1.84 40.90 -22.00
C SER A 698 1.76 40.84 -23.53
N ASP A 699 2.79 41.35 -24.22
CA ASP A 699 2.86 41.37 -25.68
C ASP A 699 3.03 39.96 -26.28
N ASN A 700 3.63 39.03 -25.53
CA ASN A 700 3.91 37.66 -25.96
C ASN A 700 3.02 36.60 -25.31
N LYS A 701 1.86 36.99 -24.77
CA LYS A 701 0.99 36.06 -24.03
C LYS A 701 0.59 34.80 -24.81
N SER A 702 0.38 34.91 -26.12
CA SER A 702 0.03 33.78 -27.00
C SER A 702 1.13 32.73 -27.14
N PHE A 703 2.37 33.05 -26.78
CA PHE A 703 3.48 32.09 -26.68
C PHE A 703 3.29 31.16 -25.47
N PHE A 704 2.81 31.68 -24.35
CA PHE A 704 2.58 30.92 -23.12
C PHE A 704 1.25 30.17 -23.13
N PHE A 705 0.19 30.83 -23.62
CA PHE A 705 -1.17 30.30 -23.61
C PHE A 705 -1.72 30.19 -25.04
N PRO A 706 -1.28 29.17 -25.82
CA PRO A 706 -1.63 29.04 -27.23
C PRO A 706 -3.08 28.56 -27.42
N GLN A 707 -4.04 29.48 -27.46
CA GLN A 707 -5.47 29.17 -27.65
C GLN A 707 -5.79 28.42 -28.96
N GLY A 708 -4.89 28.43 -29.95
CA GLY A 708 -5.02 27.69 -31.20
C GLY A 708 -4.80 26.18 -31.07
N ASN A 709 -4.19 25.71 -29.98
CA ASN A 709 -4.02 24.29 -29.66
C ASN A 709 -4.52 24.03 -28.24
N LEU A 710 -5.69 23.40 -28.13
CA LEU A 710 -6.35 23.20 -26.84
C LEU A 710 -5.54 22.31 -25.89
N CYS A 711 -4.77 21.33 -26.38
CA CYS A 711 -3.96 20.47 -25.52
C CYS A 711 -2.80 21.25 -24.87
N GLU A 712 -2.07 22.05 -25.66
CA GLU A 712 -0.99 22.90 -25.15
C GLU A 712 -1.53 23.97 -24.20
N PHE A 713 -2.69 24.57 -24.52
CA PHE A 713 -3.36 25.52 -23.64
C PHE A 713 -3.77 24.90 -22.30
N ILE A 714 -4.34 23.68 -22.30
CA ILE A 714 -4.72 22.99 -21.07
C ILE A 714 -3.49 22.75 -20.19
N GLU A 715 -2.37 22.33 -20.79
CA GLU A 715 -1.14 22.08 -20.04
C GLU A 715 -0.55 23.36 -19.46
N SER A 716 -0.43 24.44 -20.24
CA SER A 716 0.15 25.67 -19.73
C SER A 716 -0.80 26.41 -18.78
N PHE A 717 -2.03 26.67 -19.20
CA PHE A 717 -2.98 27.45 -18.40
C PHE A 717 -3.46 26.66 -17.17
N GLY A 718 -3.58 25.34 -17.25
CA GLY A 718 -3.89 24.49 -16.11
C GLY A 718 -2.86 24.63 -14.99
N ASN A 719 -1.57 24.59 -15.31
CA ASN A 719 -0.49 24.80 -14.34
C ASN A 719 -0.33 26.28 -13.91
N PHE A 720 -0.76 27.25 -14.72
CA PHE A 720 -0.82 28.65 -14.31
C PHE A 720 -1.81 28.88 -13.16
N LEU A 721 -2.96 28.20 -13.18
CA LEU A 721 -4.04 28.37 -12.19
C LEU A 721 -3.66 27.92 -10.78
N ASP A 722 -2.58 27.15 -10.60
CA ASP A 722 -2.05 26.80 -9.28
C ASP A 722 -1.35 27.97 -8.58
N ASN A 723 -1.08 29.07 -9.30
CA ASN A 723 -0.56 30.30 -8.70
C ASN A 723 -1.69 31.15 -8.09
N ASN A 724 -1.38 31.89 -7.02
CA ASN A 724 -2.34 32.82 -6.41
C ASN A 724 -2.60 34.03 -7.33
N PRO A 725 -3.85 34.48 -7.51
CA PRO A 725 -4.13 35.70 -8.24
C PRO A 725 -3.68 36.96 -7.46
N TRP A 726 -3.46 38.05 -8.20
CA TRP A 726 -3.34 39.41 -7.67
C TRP A 726 -3.78 40.40 -8.76
N VAL A 727 -4.22 41.60 -8.38
CA VAL A 727 -5.00 42.50 -9.26
C VAL A 727 -4.39 42.70 -10.68
N PRO A 728 -3.13 43.12 -10.85
CA PRO A 728 -2.54 43.31 -12.17
C PRO A 728 -2.40 42.06 -13.04
N ILE A 729 -2.25 40.86 -12.47
CA ILE A 729 -2.15 39.65 -13.30
C ILE A 729 -3.52 39.21 -13.80
N VAL A 730 -4.58 39.39 -12.99
CA VAL A 730 -5.95 39.01 -13.35
C VAL A 730 -6.42 39.77 -14.59
N ASP A 731 -6.14 41.08 -14.66
CA ASP A 731 -6.46 41.88 -15.83
C ASP A 731 -5.70 41.43 -17.08
N VAL A 732 -4.44 41.02 -16.92
CA VAL A 732 -3.63 40.50 -18.02
C VAL A 732 -4.19 39.18 -18.52
N VAL A 733 -4.59 38.25 -17.65
CA VAL A 733 -5.07 36.91 -18.07
C VAL A 733 -6.59 36.80 -18.23
N ARG A 734 -7.32 37.93 -18.19
CA ARG A 734 -8.78 37.95 -18.24
C ARG A 734 -9.34 37.24 -19.48
N ASN A 735 -8.73 37.48 -20.65
CA ASN A 735 -9.14 36.84 -21.89
C ASN A 735 -8.96 35.32 -21.86
N GLU A 736 -7.92 34.82 -21.17
CA GLU A 736 -7.64 33.39 -21.05
C GLU A 736 -8.60 32.71 -20.06
N LEU A 737 -8.99 33.40 -18.98
CA LEU A 737 -10.06 32.96 -18.09
C LEU A 737 -11.40 32.86 -18.83
N GLU A 738 -11.74 33.87 -19.63
CA GLU A 738 -12.96 33.88 -20.46
C GLU A 738 -12.94 32.79 -21.52
N PHE A 739 -11.82 32.64 -22.24
CA PHE A 739 -11.62 31.55 -23.20
C PHE A 739 -11.82 30.17 -22.55
N THR A 740 -11.27 29.97 -21.35
CA THR A 740 -11.42 28.71 -20.62
C THR A 740 -12.89 28.42 -20.31
N LEU A 741 -13.63 29.43 -19.81
CA LEU A 741 -15.07 29.32 -19.54
C LEU A 741 -15.89 29.04 -20.81
N GLU A 742 -15.53 29.65 -21.93
CA GLU A 742 -16.20 29.43 -23.22
C GLU A 742 -15.99 28.01 -23.73
N ASN A 743 -14.84 27.39 -23.45
CA ASN A 743 -14.42 26.10 -23.98
C ASN A 743 -14.51 24.93 -22.97
N LEU A 744 -15.16 25.12 -21.82
CA LEU A 744 -15.25 24.10 -20.76
C LEU A 744 -15.72 22.73 -21.25
N ASP A 745 -16.67 22.66 -22.17
CA ASP A 745 -17.20 21.38 -22.67
C ASP A 745 -16.16 20.63 -23.51
N GLU A 746 -15.37 21.33 -24.33
CA GLU A 746 -14.28 20.71 -25.10
C GLU A 746 -13.11 20.30 -24.18
N ILE A 747 -12.81 21.09 -23.14
CA ILE A 747 -11.81 20.75 -22.13
C ILE A 747 -12.21 19.48 -21.36
N LYS A 748 -13.47 19.38 -20.94
CA LYS A 748 -14.00 18.19 -20.24
C LYS A 748 -13.92 16.93 -21.12
N LYS A 749 -14.17 17.04 -22.43
CA LYS A 749 -14.09 15.92 -23.39
C LYS A 749 -12.69 15.32 -23.55
N GLN A 750 -11.63 16.03 -23.17
CA GLN A 750 -10.28 15.48 -23.20
C GLN A 750 -10.10 14.31 -22.22
N GLU A 751 -10.96 14.22 -21.17
CA GLU A 751 -10.96 13.17 -20.14
C GLU A 751 -9.62 12.90 -19.41
N SER A 752 -8.61 13.73 -19.68
CA SER A 752 -7.30 13.68 -19.02
C SER A 752 -7.37 14.08 -17.54
N LYS A 753 -6.32 13.76 -16.78
CA LYS A 753 -6.17 14.21 -15.39
C LYS A 753 -6.03 15.73 -15.31
N ILE A 754 -5.16 16.31 -16.15
CA ILE A 754 -4.90 17.76 -16.18
C ILE A 754 -6.13 18.57 -16.58
N SER A 755 -6.95 18.10 -17.54
CA SER A 755 -8.18 18.81 -17.90
C SER A 755 -9.21 18.83 -16.76
N ARG A 756 -9.31 17.75 -15.98
CA ARG A 756 -10.14 17.71 -14.76
C ARG A 756 -9.58 18.61 -13.66
N MET A 757 -8.26 18.69 -13.52
CA MET A 757 -7.60 19.58 -12.57
C MET A 757 -7.83 21.04 -12.94
N LEU A 758 -7.66 21.41 -14.22
CA LEU A 758 -7.90 22.74 -14.74
C LEU A 758 -9.32 23.24 -14.44
N VAL A 759 -10.35 22.41 -14.65
CA VAL A 759 -11.73 22.82 -14.33
C VAL A 759 -11.90 23.09 -12.84
N ASN A 760 -11.35 22.25 -11.95
CA ASN A 760 -11.42 22.50 -10.50
C ASN A 760 -10.61 23.75 -10.12
N GLY A 761 -9.38 23.86 -10.62
CA GLY A 761 -8.46 24.97 -10.36
C GLY A 761 -9.01 26.31 -10.85
N LEU A 762 -9.73 26.32 -11.97
CA LEU A 762 -10.41 27.52 -12.46
C LEU A 762 -11.44 28.03 -11.46
N GLY A 763 -12.22 27.13 -10.85
CA GLY A 763 -13.17 27.49 -9.80
C GLY A 763 -12.47 28.14 -8.60
N CYS A 764 -11.39 27.53 -8.11
CA CYS A 764 -10.60 28.05 -7.00
C CYS A 764 -9.97 29.42 -7.33
N TYR A 765 -9.32 29.53 -8.49
CA TYR A 765 -8.69 30.77 -8.94
C TYR A 765 -9.70 31.92 -9.08
N LEU A 766 -10.89 31.65 -9.63
CA LEU A 766 -11.97 32.65 -9.74
C LEU A 766 -12.56 33.05 -8.37
N PHE A 767 -12.57 32.13 -7.40
CA PHE A 767 -12.94 32.45 -6.02
C PHE A 767 -11.89 33.36 -5.37
N ASP A 768 -10.61 33.10 -5.58
CA ASP A 768 -9.54 33.97 -5.07
C ASP A 768 -9.55 35.35 -5.76
N CYS A 769 -9.84 35.42 -7.07
CA CYS A 769 -10.12 36.68 -7.78
C CYS A 769 -11.32 37.41 -7.17
N TYR A 770 -12.38 36.68 -6.79
CA TYR A 770 -13.46 37.27 -6.02
C TYR A 770 -12.88 37.87 -4.76
N LEU A 771 -12.19 37.14 -3.88
CA LEU A 771 -11.63 37.65 -2.62
C LEU A 771 -10.81 38.96 -2.76
N LEU A 772 -10.17 39.19 -3.91
CA LEU A 772 -9.38 40.39 -4.23
C LEU A 772 -10.16 41.63 -4.71
N GLU A 773 -11.48 41.54 -4.89
CA GLU A 773 -12.40 42.62 -5.38
C GLU A 773 -12.42 42.81 -6.89
N GLU A 774 -11.81 41.89 -7.63
CA GLU A 774 -11.78 41.92 -9.10
C GLU A 774 -13.09 41.45 -9.75
N CYS A 775 -13.97 40.82 -8.97
CA CYS A 775 -15.27 40.35 -9.40
C CYS A 775 -16.33 40.61 -8.33
N SER A 776 -17.51 41.05 -8.76
CA SER A 776 -18.70 41.09 -7.91
C SER A 776 -19.29 39.70 -7.75
N ILE A 777 -19.81 39.39 -6.56
CA ILE A 777 -20.49 38.12 -6.33
C ILE A 777 -21.87 38.12 -6.99
N GLY A 778 -22.22 37.02 -7.66
CA GLY A 778 -23.57 36.79 -8.20
C GLY A 778 -24.02 37.70 -9.34
N SER A 779 -23.23 38.66 -9.80
CA SER A 779 -23.57 39.47 -10.98
C SER A 779 -23.50 38.64 -12.27
N GLN A 780 -24.26 39.00 -13.31
CA GLN A 780 -24.21 38.28 -14.59
C GLN A 780 -22.86 38.43 -15.32
N GLU A 781 -22.12 39.49 -15.01
CA GLU A 781 -20.79 39.74 -15.58
C GLU A 781 -19.67 39.00 -14.82
N SER A 782 -19.94 38.51 -13.61
CA SER A 782 -18.99 37.78 -12.78
C SER A 782 -18.53 36.47 -13.43
N LEU A 783 -17.21 36.32 -13.61
CA LEU A 783 -16.61 35.09 -14.11
C LEU A 783 -16.89 33.89 -13.19
N LEU A 784 -16.93 34.11 -11.87
CA LEU A 784 -17.29 33.09 -10.90
C LEU A 784 -18.75 32.63 -11.08
N ASN A 785 -19.68 33.55 -11.36
CA ASN A 785 -21.07 33.18 -11.65
C ASN A 785 -21.18 32.41 -12.98
N LYS A 786 -20.45 32.84 -14.02
CA LYS A 786 -20.37 32.10 -15.30
C LYS A 786 -19.80 30.69 -15.13
N TYR A 787 -18.82 30.49 -14.25
CA TYR A 787 -18.30 29.17 -13.88
C TYR A 787 -19.42 28.28 -13.32
N TYR A 788 -20.18 28.76 -12.33
CA TYR A 788 -21.32 28.01 -11.78
C TYR A 788 -22.40 27.71 -12.84
N GLN A 789 -22.67 28.63 -13.77
CA GLN A 789 -23.64 28.41 -14.85
C GLN A 789 -23.22 27.34 -15.87
N LYS A 790 -21.91 27.13 -16.06
CA LYS A 790 -21.34 26.25 -17.09
C LYS A 790 -20.77 24.93 -16.55
N THR A 791 -20.84 24.72 -15.24
CA THR A 791 -20.33 23.50 -14.58
C THR A 791 -21.44 22.76 -13.85
N GLU A 792 -21.22 21.47 -13.59
CA GLU A 792 -22.17 20.64 -12.86
C GLU A 792 -21.83 20.57 -11.35
N LYS A 793 -22.80 20.13 -10.55
CA LYS A 793 -22.75 20.12 -9.08
C LYS A 793 -21.48 19.53 -8.45
N LYS A 794 -20.89 18.49 -9.06
CA LYS A 794 -19.63 17.89 -8.60
C LYS A 794 -18.47 18.90 -8.53
N TYR A 795 -18.47 19.92 -9.38
CA TYR A 795 -17.46 20.98 -9.40
C TYR A 795 -17.78 22.08 -8.39
N TRP A 796 -19.07 22.32 -8.12
CA TRP A 796 -19.54 23.25 -7.09
C TRP A 796 -19.16 22.74 -5.70
N ALA A 797 -19.45 21.47 -5.42
CA ALA A 797 -19.08 20.79 -4.18
C ALA A 797 -17.56 20.88 -3.94
N LYS A 798 -16.74 20.56 -4.95
CA LYS A 798 -15.27 20.68 -4.83
C LYS A 798 -14.78 22.10 -4.53
N LEU A 799 -15.35 23.11 -5.18
CA LEU A 799 -15.02 24.50 -4.88
C LEU A 799 -15.40 24.85 -3.45
N PHE A 800 -16.61 24.48 -3.02
CA PHE A 800 -17.11 24.75 -1.68
C PHE A 800 -16.28 24.05 -0.60
N TYR A 801 -15.91 22.78 -0.83
CA TYR A 801 -14.95 22.02 -0.01
C TYR A 801 -13.61 22.74 0.09
N HIS A 802 -13.04 23.15 -1.06
CA HIS A 802 -11.74 23.81 -1.13
C HIS A 802 -11.77 25.12 -0.34
N THR A 803 -12.80 25.96 -0.53
CA THR A 803 -12.98 27.20 0.23
C THR A 803 -13.00 26.92 1.73
N GLY A 804 -13.81 25.97 2.20
CA GLY A 804 -13.90 25.65 3.63
C GLY A 804 -12.56 25.19 4.22
N LYS A 805 -11.87 24.29 3.53
CA LYS A 805 -10.58 23.74 3.96
C LYS A 805 -9.44 24.76 3.99
N HIS A 806 -9.40 25.67 3.01
CA HIS A 806 -8.32 26.64 2.86
C HIS A 806 -8.59 27.97 3.59
N THR A 807 -9.80 28.16 4.10
CA THR A 807 -10.12 29.22 5.07
C THR A 807 -9.56 28.81 6.45
N GLY A 808 -8.25 29.01 6.66
CA GLY A 808 -7.50 28.54 7.83
C GLY A 808 -7.65 29.36 9.12
N GLU A 809 -6.61 29.38 9.98
CA GLU A 809 -6.68 30.00 11.32
C GLU A 809 -6.72 31.54 11.33
N LYS A 810 -6.16 32.22 10.32
CA LYS A 810 -6.08 33.70 10.29
C LYS A 810 -6.34 34.27 8.90
N LEU A 811 -7.40 35.07 8.80
CA LEU A 811 -7.74 35.95 7.68
C LEU A 811 -8.02 37.36 8.24
N ASP A 812 -7.84 38.39 7.42
CA ASP A 812 -8.27 39.73 7.80
C ASP A 812 -9.82 39.86 7.79
N GLU A 813 -10.36 40.86 8.48
CA GLU A 813 -11.82 41.04 8.62
C GLU A 813 -12.52 41.29 7.28
N LYS A 814 -11.83 41.86 6.30
CA LYS A 814 -12.39 42.14 4.97
C LYS A 814 -12.59 40.83 4.20
N LEU A 815 -11.59 39.96 4.19
CA LEU A 815 -11.64 38.64 3.55
C LEU A 815 -12.64 37.73 4.24
N LYS A 816 -12.70 37.72 5.58
CA LYS A 816 -13.73 36.97 6.33
C LYS A 816 -15.13 37.36 5.88
N LYS A 817 -15.43 38.65 5.79
CA LYS A 817 -16.74 39.14 5.34
C LYS A 817 -17.10 38.59 3.97
N ARG A 818 -16.14 38.47 3.07
CA ARG A 818 -16.37 37.97 1.70
C ARG A 818 -16.53 36.47 1.62
N VAL A 819 -15.77 35.72 2.42
CA VAL A 819 -15.99 34.29 2.61
C VAL A 819 -17.41 34.03 3.12
N VAL A 820 -17.90 34.85 4.06
CA VAL A 820 -19.29 34.82 4.55
C VAL A 820 -20.29 35.20 3.45
N GLU A 821 -20.06 36.28 2.70
CA GLU A 821 -20.91 36.67 1.56
C GLU A 821 -20.98 35.57 0.49
N PHE A 822 -19.87 34.87 0.24
CA PHE A 822 -19.83 33.71 -0.65
C PHE A 822 -20.68 32.56 -0.12
N PHE A 823 -20.52 32.21 1.15
CA PHE A 823 -21.36 31.21 1.80
C PHE A 823 -22.85 31.58 1.71
N ASP A 824 -23.21 32.80 2.09
CA ASP A 824 -24.59 33.29 2.08
C ASP A 824 -25.20 33.24 0.68
N TRP A 825 -24.43 33.63 -0.34
CA TRP A 825 -24.83 33.53 -1.74
C TRP A 825 -25.12 32.08 -2.13
N ARG A 826 -24.22 31.14 -1.84
CA ARG A 826 -24.41 29.72 -2.17
C ARG A 826 -25.58 29.10 -1.40
N LEU A 827 -25.77 29.47 -0.13
CA LEU A 827 -26.88 29.01 0.70
C LEU A 827 -28.25 29.35 0.08
N THR A 828 -28.38 30.46 -0.67
CA THR A 828 -29.65 30.82 -1.33
C THR A 828 -30.14 29.79 -2.35
N PHE A 829 -29.23 29.02 -2.97
CA PHE A 829 -29.56 28.01 -3.98
C PHE A 829 -30.03 26.69 -3.36
N LYS A 830 -29.69 26.45 -2.08
CA LYS A 830 -30.06 25.25 -1.32
C LYS A 830 -29.69 23.94 -2.05
N ASP A 831 -28.57 23.94 -2.79
CA ASP A 831 -28.09 22.73 -3.45
C ASP A 831 -27.47 21.79 -2.42
N GLN A 832 -28.01 20.57 -2.31
CA GLN A 832 -27.60 19.62 -1.28
C GLN A 832 -26.19 19.08 -1.50
N ASP A 833 -25.84 18.78 -2.75
CA ASP A 833 -24.54 18.20 -3.11
C ASP A 833 -23.39 19.16 -2.79
N GLU A 834 -23.59 20.47 -3.02
CA GLU A 834 -22.61 21.50 -2.66
C GLU A 834 -22.53 21.74 -1.14
N LEU A 835 -23.67 21.90 -0.47
CA LEU A 835 -23.71 22.23 0.97
C LEU A 835 -23.32 21.07 1.88
N HIS A 836 -23.33 19.83 1.37
CA HIS A 836 -22.83 18.65 2.07
C HIS A 836 -21.36 18.81 2.50
N GLU A 837 -20.56 19.54 1.73
CA GLU A 837 -19.12 19.79 1.97
C GLU A 837 -18.84 20.79 3.11
N PHE A 838 -19.86 21.26 3.82
CA PHE A 838 -19.70 22.23 4.92
C PHE A 838 -18.92 21.69 6.13
N ALA A 839 -18.75 20.37 6.27
CA ALA A 839 -18.01 19.78 7.38
C ALA A 839 -16.61 20.41 7.57
N PHE A 840 -15.92 20.75 6.48
CA PHE A 840 -14.60 21.37 6.54
C PHE A 840 -14.62 22.87 6.90
N TRP A 841 -15.75 23.57 6.70
CA TRP A 841 -15.93 24.95 7.15
C TRP A 841 -16.00 25.06 8.68
N MET A 842 -16.43 24.00 9.36
CA MET A 842 -16.42 23.97 10.83
C MET A 842 -15.00 24.06 11.40
N LYS A 843 -13.97 23.68 10.63
CA LYS A 843 -12.56 23.76 11.04
C LYS A 843 -11.91 25.12 10.73
N ALA A 844 -12.64 26.06 10.13
CA ALA A 844 -12.15 27.41 9.81
C ALA A 844 -12.12 28.32 11.05
N GLU A 845 -11.06 28.21 11.87
CA GLU A 845 -10.95 28.96 13.14
C GLU A 845 -10.94 30.49 12.98
N CYS A 846 -10.57 31.01 11.82
CA CYS A 846 -10.64 32.45 11.59
C CYS A 846 -12.08 32.99 11.57
N LEU A 847 -13.07 32.13 11.32
CA LEU A 847 -14.48 32.49 11.30
C LEU A 847 -15.05 32.38 12.72
N ASP A 848 -15.92 33.33 13.04
CA ASP A 848 -16.58 33.40 14.34
C ASP A 848 -17.31 32.08 14.67
N VAL A 849 -17.17 31.62 15.92
CA VAL A 849 -17.73 30.34 16.37
C VAL A 849 -19.26 30.37 16.30
N GLU A 850 -19.88 31.48 16.70
CA GLU A 850 -21.33 31.64 16.67
C GLU A 850 -21.85 31.62 15.23
N TRP A 851 -21.15 32.30 14.30
CA TRP A 851 -21.46 32.23 12.87
C TRP A 851 -21.36 30.80 12.32
N ARG A 852 -20.27 30.07 12.60
CA ARG A 852 -20.10 28.68 12.12
C ARG A 852 -21.24 27.77 12.58
N LEU A 853 -21.63 27.86 13.85
CA LEU A 853 -22.72 27.07 14.42
C LEU A 853 -24.09 27.44 13.80
N LYS A 854 -24.38 28.73 13.62
CA LYS A 854 -25.64 29.17 12.98
C LYS A 854 -25.71 28.78 11.50
N SER A 855 -24.58 28.83 10.80
CA SER A 855 -24.47 28.36 9.42
C SER A 855 -24.70 26.86 9.33
N LEU A 856 -24.14 26.07 10.25
CA LEU A 856 -24.41 24.63 10.34
C LEU A 856 -25.91 24.36 10.55
N LEU A 857 -26.57 25.05 11.48
CA LEU A 857 -28.03 24.91 11.70
C LEU A 857 -28.83 25.21 10.43
N SER A 858 -28.42 26.22 9.66
CA SER A 858 -29.07 26.58 8.41
C SER A 858 -28.93 25.45 7.36
N ILE A 859 -27.78 24.79 7.32
CA ILE A 859 -27.50 23.67 6.40
C ILE A 859 -28.22 22.40 6.82
N LEU A 860 -28.30 22.10 8.12
CA LEU A 860 -29.02 20.93 8.66
C LEU A 860 -30.52 20.95 8.31
N ASN A 861 -31.08 22.12 7.97
CA ASN A 861 -32.45 22.23 7.47
C ASN A 861 -32.59 21.87 5.97
N ILE A 862 -31.49 21.82 5.23
CA ILE A 862 -31.42 21.60 3.78
C ILE A 862 -30.87 20.19 3.48
N VAL A 863 -29.70 19.88 4.02
CA VAL A 863 -28.97 18.61 3.88
C VAL A 863 -29.47 17.66 4.97
N LYS A 864 -29.99 16.49 4.57
CA LYS A 864 -30.69 15.57 5.47
C LYS A 864 -29.95 14.27 5.73
N ASP A 865 -28.76 14.16 5.18
CA ASP A 865 -27.89 12.99 5.17
C ASP A 865 -26.44 13.48 5.13
N PHE A 866 -25.61 12.92 6.01
CA PHE A 866 -24.16 13.12 6.00
C PHE A 866 -23.50 11.75 5.99
N GLU A 867 -22.46 11.60 5.15
CA GLU A 867 -21.60 10.43 5.15
C GLU A 867 -20.78 10.32 6.46
N ASP A 868 -20.22 9.14 6.73
CA ASP A 868 -19.58 8.81 8.02
C ASP A 868 -18.39 9.72 8.36
N ILE A 869 -17.62 10.14 7.35
CA ILE A 869 -16.42 10.96 7.52
C ILE A 869 -16.82 12.38 7.95
N GLU A 870 -17.80 12.96 7.28
CA GLU A 870 -18.35 14.29 7.50
C GLU A 870 -19.05 14.34 8.86
N PHE A 871 -19.86 13.33 9.18
CA PHE A 871 -20.50 13.22 10.50
C PHE A 871 -19.46 13.19 11.63
N SER A 872 -18.36 12.45 11.45
CA SER A 872 -17.26 12.40 12.41
C SER A 872 -16.56 13.76 12.56
N ILE A 873 -16.30 14.46 11.44
CA ILE A 873 -15.68 15.79 11.45
C ILE A 873 -16.57 16.80 12.17
N LEU A 874 -17.87 16.81 11.85
CA LEU A 874 -18.84 17.71 12.47
C LEU A 874 -18.96 17.46 13.98
N THR A 875 -19.02 16.18 14.41
CA THR A 875 -19.10 15.82 15.83
C THR A 875 -17.85 16.23 16.59
N GLU A 876 -16.67 16.05 16.00
CA GLU A 876 -15.39 16.49 16.55
C GLU A 876 -15.36 18.02 16.73
N SER A 877 -15.66 18.78 15.69
CA SER A 877 -15.67 20.25 15.75
C SER A 877 -16.71 20.80 16.71
N LEU A 878 -17.88 20.18 16.81
CA LEU A 878 -18.89 20.54 17.83
C LEU A 878 -18.35 20.32 19.25
N CYS A 879 -17.65 19.22 19.49
CA CYS A 879 -17.05 18.92 20.80
C CYS A 879 -15.96 19.96 21.17
N GLU A 880 -15.15 20.39 20.22
CA GLU A 880 -14.12 21.43 20.42
C GLU A 880 -14.72 22.80 20.76
N MET A 881 -15.88 23.14 20.19
CA MET A 881 -16.55 24.42 20.41
C MET A 881 -17.45 24.45 21.66
N LEU A 882 -17.63 23.30 22.32
CA LEU A 882 -18.59 23.11 23.40
C LEU A 882 -18.40 24.07 24.58
N GLU A 883 -17.15 24.32 24.99
CA GLU A 883 -16.86 25.24 26.11
C GLU A 883 -17.26 26.68 25.81
N SER A 884 -17.12 27.09 24.54
CA SER A 884 -17.38 28.47 24.13
C SER A 884 -18.86 28.78 23.92
N ASN A 885 -19.63 27.81 23.39
CA ASN A 885 -21.01 28.01 22.95
C ASN A 885 -21.89 26.76 23.19
N PRO A 886 -22.09 26.34 24.46
CA PRO A 886 -22.72 25.06 24.79
C PRO A 886 -24.15 24.93 24.24
N SER A 887 -24.95 25.99 24.31
CA SER A 887 -26.35 25.98 23.81
C SER A 887 -26.45 25.68 22.32
N LEU A 888 -25.68 26.41 21.49
CA LEU A 888 -25.70 26.26 20.04
C LEU A 888 -25.08 24.93 19.60
N VAL A 889 -24.04 24.46 20.30
CA VAL A 889 -23.41 23.16 20.03
C VAL A 889 -24.41 22.03 20.24
N VAL A 890 -25.14 22.04 21.35
CA VAL A 890 -26.14 21.01 21.66
C VAL A 890 -27.30 21.07 20.66
N GLU A 891 -27.73 22.26 20.24
CA GLU A 891 -28.75 22.43 19.20
C GLU A 891 -28.29 21.88 17.83
N CYS A 892 -27.06 22.21 17.41
CA CYS A 892 -26.46 21.66 16.19
C CYS A 892 -26.39 20.14 16.24
N PHE A 893 -25.97 19.59 17.38
CA PHE A 893 -25.88 18.14 17.58
C PHE A 893 -27.25 17.45 17.53
N ALA A 894 -28.30 18.09 18.08
CA ALA A 894 -29.67 17.61 17.96
C ALA A 894 -30.17 17.58 16.50
N GLY A 895 -29.85 18.62 15.72
CA GLY A 895 -30.13 18.66 14.28
C GLY A 895 -29.36 17.59 13.50
N LEU A 896 -28.05 17.46 13.77
CA LEU A 896 -27.15 16.51 13.11
C LEU A 896 -27.58 15.06 13.36
N THR A 897 -27.90 14.70 14.61
CA THR A 897 -28.43 13.37 14.95
C THR A 897 -29.84 13.12 14.37
N GLY A 898 -30.56 14.16 13.97
CA GLY A 898 -31.80 14.03 13.21
C GLY A 898 -31.57 13.52 11.78
N ALA A 899 -30.43 13.86 11.18
CA ALA A 899 -30.05 13.57 9.80
C ALA A 899 -29.34 12.21 9.60
N ILE A 900 -28.84 11.56 10.66
CA ILE A 900 -28.15 10.27 10.52
C ILE A 900 -29.08 9.11 10.16
N ASP A 901 -28.55 8.06 9.56
CA ASP A 901 -29.25 6.80 9.36
C ASP A 901 -28.88 5.73 10.42
N LYS A 902 -29.26 4.46 10.22
CA LYS A 902 -28.94 3.36 11.15
C LYS A 902 -27.52 2.82 11.00
N THR A 903 -26.89 3.10 9.86
CA THR A 903 -25.58 2.64 9.45
C THR A 903 -24.49 3.65 9.77
N THR A 904 -24.86 4.92 10.00
CA THR A 904 -23.92 5.99 10.35
C THR A 904 -23.10 5.63 11.58
N TYR A 905 -21.78 5.63 11.46
CA TYR A 905 -20.88 5.41 12.58
C TYR A 905 -20.82 6.65 13.48
N VAL A 906 -21.18 6.47 14.77
CA VAL A 906 -21.14 7.54 15.77
C VAL A 906 -20.00 7.28 16.75
N ARG A 907 -19.05 8.22 16.86
CA ARG A 907 -18.01 8.18 17.89
C ARG A 907 -18.61 8.41 19.28
N VAL A 908 -18.76 7.33 20.04
CA VAL A 908 -19.42 7.31 21.35
C VAL A 908 -18.79 8.31 22.32
N ASP A 909 -17.46 8.41 22.37
CA ASP A 909 -16.77 9.25 23.36
C ASP A 909 -17.07 10.75 23.16
N GLN A 910 -17.00 11.25 21.92
CA GLN A 910 -17.27 12.67 21.61
C GLN A 910 -18.76 13.01 21.75
N ALA A 911 -19.65 12.13 21.27
CA ALA A 911 -21.09 12.31 21.41
C ALA A 911 -21.53 12.35 22.89
N ARG A 912 -20.91 11.53 23.76
CA ARG A 912 -21.17 11.54 25.21
C ARG A 912 -20.80 12.86 25.86
N ILE A 913 -19.68 13.48 25.46
CA ILE A 913 -19.24 14.77 26.02
C ILE A 913 -20.30 15.85 25.74
N ILE A 914 -20.76 15.96 24.50
CA ILE A 914 -21.78 16.94 24.09
C ILE A 914 -23.11 16.68 24.82
N LEU A 915 -23.57 15.43 24.86
CA LEU A 915 -24.83 15.09 25.52
C LEU A 915 -24.78 15.32 27.04
N ASN A 916 -23.67 14.98 27.70
CA ASN A 916 -23.52 15.19 29.14
C ASN A 916 -23.54 16.69 29.50
N ALA A 917 -22.89 17.53 28.69
CA ALA A 917 -22.93 18.98 28.89
C ALA A 917 -24.37 19.51 28.77
N GLY A 918 -25.11 19.09 27.73
CA GLY A 918 -26.48 19.56 27.53
C GLY A 918 -27.50 19.02 28.54
N LEU A 919 -27.39 17.75 28.96
CA LEU A 919 -28.31 17.15 29.94
C LEU A 919 -28.17 17.76 31.34
N LYS A 920 -26.95 18.22 31.69
CA LYS A 920 -26.64 18.84 32.99
C LYS A 920 -26.81 20.36 33.00
N ASP A 921 -27.18 20.96 31.87
CA ASP A 921 -27.38 22.40 31.76
C ASP A 921 -28.61 22.87 32.55
N GLU A 922 -28.53 24.07 33.15
CA GLU A 922 -29.63 24.68 33.90
C GLU A 922 -30.73 25.22 32.98
N ASN A 923 -30.41 25.54 31.71
CA ASN A 923 -31.37 26.01 30.72
C ASN A 923 -32.25 24.86 30.18
N PRO A 924 -33.58 24.93 30.36
CA PRO A 924 -34.50 23.89 29.88
C PRO A 924 -34.44 23.62 28.36
N GLU A 925 -34.15 24.64 27.56
CA GLU A 925 -34.08 24.51 26.09
C GLU A 925 -32.87 23.67 25.66
N VAL A 926 -31.71 23.91 26.28
CA VAL A 926 -30.47 23.14 26.04
C VAL A 926 -30.66 21.68 26.46
N ARG A 927 -31.29 21.47 27.63
CA ARG A 927 -31.61 20.13 28.12
C ARG A 927 -32.54 19.38 27.17
N ASN A 928 -33.58 20.05 26.67
CA ASN A 928 -34.51 19.47 25.71
C ASN A 928 -33.82 19.11 24.39
N ASN A 929 -32.90 19.95 23.88
CA ASN A 929 -32.11 19.63 22.69
C ASN A 929 -31.20 18.41 22.92
N ALA A 930 -30.57 18.30 24.09
CA ALA A 930 -29.75 17.12 24.44
C ALA A 930 -30.60 15.85 24.58
N GLU A 931 -31.79 15.95 25.19
CA GLU A 931 -32.75 14.85 25.25
C GLU A 931 -33.21 14.44 23.85
N GLN A 932 -33.51 15.39 22.98
CA GLN A 932 -33.87 15.14 21.59
C GLN A 932 -32.73 14.47 20.82
N ALA A 933 -31.48 14.92 20.97
CA ALA A 933 -30.31 14.32 20.35
C ALA A 933 -30.11 12.87 20.82
N ARG A 934 -30.22 12.64 22.14
CA ARG A 934 -30.18 11.29 22.74
C ARG A 934 -31.31 10.42 22.18
N GLU A 935 -32.53 10.94 22.12
CA GLU A 935 -33.67 10.22 21.55
C GLU A 935 -33.47 9.89 20.08
N ASN A 936 -32.90 10.80 19.28
CA ASN A 936 -32.59 10.56 17.87
C ASN A 936 -31.61 9.39 17.73
N LEU A 937 -30.51 9.40 18.49
CA LEU A 937 -29.51 8.32 18.52
C LEU A 937 -30.13 6.97 18.93
N LEU A 938 -30.96 6.97 19.98
CA LEU A 938 -31.67 5.77 20.44
C LEU A 938 -32.68 5.28 19.39
N ARG A 939 -33.40 6.20 18.73
CA ARG A 939 -34.27 5.93 17.57
C ARG A 939 -33.49 5.53 16.32
N ARG A 940 -32.16 5.54 16.30
CA ARG A 940 -31.38 5.00 15.17
C ARG A 940 -30.63 3.72 15.54
N GLY A 941 -30.76 3.26 16.78
CA GLY A 941 -30.23 1.98 17.24
C GLY A 941 -28.91 2.10 18.01
N HIS A 942 -28.44 3.32 18.30
CA HIS A 942 -27.23 3.55 19.10
C HIS A 942 -27.53 3.48 20.60
N PHE A 943 -27.68 2.27 21.14
CA PHE A 943 -28.09 2.08 22.54
C PHE A 943 -26.99 2.39 23.57
N ASP A 944 -25.77 2.69 23.13
CA ASP A 944 -24.66 3.10 24.00
C ASP A 944 -24.94 4.38 24.79
N PHE A 945 -25.96 5.15 24.41
CA PHE A 945 -26.38 6.41 25.04
C PHE A 945 -27.58 6.28 26.00
N LEU A 946 -28.04 5.05 26.29
CA LEU A 946 -29.25 4.82 27.09
C LEU A 946 -29.01 4.95 28.60
N ASN A 947 -27.81 4.62 29.06
CA ASN A 947 -27.40 4.68 30.47
C ASN A 947 -26.30 5.74 30.65
N MET A 948 -26.53 6.97 30.17
CA MET A 948 -25.66 8.08 30.55
C MET A 948 -26.09 8.52 31.95
N GLU A 949 -25.17 8.45 32.91
CA GLU A 949 -25.43 8.78 34.31
C GLU A 949 -26.00 10.20 34.42
N ASP A 950 -27.18 10.32 35.04
CA ASP A 950 -27.78 11.59 35.46
C ASP A 950 -26.83 12.39 36.36
#